data_AF-A0A372RCI5-F1
#
_entry.id   AF-A0A372RCI5-F1
#
_cell.length_a   1.000
_cell.length_b   1.000
_cell.length_c   1.000
_cell.angle_alpha   90.00
_cell.angle_beta   90.00
_cell.angle_gamma   90.00
#
_symmetry.space_group_name_H-M   'P 1'
#
loop_
_entity.id
_entity.type
_entity.pdbx_description
1 polymer ?
#
loop_
_entity_poly.entity_id
_entity_poly.type
_entity_poly.pdbx_seq_one_letter_code
_entity_poly.pdbx_strand_id
1 'polypeptide(L)'
;MKIIWKNFCSICVIPGRIQRFLRVYDTVSIFGEFKHRTCTANDTNNVIIIVNPDILVSSTCVSEAYGCMRKAILKERISSGNFNTASAILGTLSHEYFQDCLKHNDFSSSYMDLTLKQIMKKNIPKLYFANLKESKVIKELSERKTIYHNFAECYIGQVPKFDLGKIESIRGDEHSLVCISKTLDVEERIWSPAFGLKGVLDASIEVKVLENRTLKKYIMPLEIKTAWKEDHAHNLQTILYCVMMNDHYKVDVGSGLLYYVKSSNDQKAGKLKRIHVSVQELREILKTRNEIVWYISNRQRHILPPMIKDSYVCGKCNIRSTCFLYNKAFEKGTSEESGVAELFDNAVAHLEENHVEFFRKWEELIKLEEENMNQIRPQIWNTSSSNSDPTQSLYNMHLDLNSIIEFPGSTGLCQLNCKFFQIDSKGRSLLDTQFCINDFVVVSSEQGHYALSTGFVTEITPDYICLTLDKKPRGGPKHATDFDIESCHSFLGLQDRSKKEEIIKNPLGFDLATTSYRIDRDELTSSIKLVRQNLVSLLMDDSTRRLRQLIIDLDAPRYSRTFSTLTNYNDLKKDLNEDQINAFELALKAEDYALILGMPGTGKTFTIAQIIKALLRRGESVLLASYTHSAVDNVLSKLNGHSKEILRIGDKSKVHRDNWPYIIDNNKFESLDEFTEFIESRRVVATTCLGMNK
;
A
#
# COMPACT_ATOMS: atom_id res chain seq x y z
N MET A 1 19.94 7.37 21.39
CA MET A 1 20.98 7.74 20.38
C MET A 1 20.95 9.26 20.17
N LYS A 2 22.00 10.05 20.47
CA LYS A 2 21.97 11.52 20.21
C LYS A 2 22.17 11.78 18.71
N ILE A 3 21.11 12.14 18.01
CA ILE A 3 21.12 12.44 16.57
C ILE A 3 21.63 13.88 16.39
N ILE A 4 22.86 14.02 15.90
CA ILE A 4 23.45 15.32 15.53
C ILE A 4 23.25 15.51 14.02
N TRP A 5 22.61 16.62 13.62
CA TRP A 5 22.33 16.96 12.23
C TRP A 5 23.57 17.48 11.46
N LYS A 6 23.59 17.14 10.16
CA LYS A 6 24.37 17.73 9.05
C LYS A 6 25.71 18.40 9.43
N ASN A 7 26.74 17.59 9.61
CA ASN A 7 28.12 18.03 9.42
C ASN A 7 28.70 17.35 8.18
N PHE A 8 29.19 18.14 7.22
CA PHE A 8 29.97 17.66 6.08
C PHE A 8 31.18 16.87 6.61
N CYS A 9 31.14 15.55 6.51
CA CYS A 9 32.24 14.67 6.89
C CYS A 9 33.33 14.75 5.81
N SER A 10 34.58 14.97 6.21
CA SER A 10 35.69 15.10 5.24
C SER A 10 36.36 13.76 4.94
N ILE A 11 36.38 12.81 5.89
CA ILE A 11 37.00 11.48 5.73
C ILE A 11 36.25 10.46 6.61
N CYS A 12 35.83 9.33 6.04
CA CYS A 12 35.33 8.17 6.77
C CYS A 12 36.16 6.94 6.37
N VAL A 13 36.73 6.23 7.36
CA VAL A 13 37.41 4.95 7.12
C VAL A 13 36.39 3.86 7.37
N ILE A 14 36.03 3.13 6.31
CA ILE A 14 35.05 2.04 6.34
C ILE A 14 35.77 0.74 6.00
N PRO A 15 36.23 -0.07 6.98
CA PRO A 15 36.70 -1.42 6.75
C PRO A 15 35.52 -2.39 6.61
N GLY A 16 35.66 -3.40 5.74
CA GLY A 16 34.77 -4.56 5.68
C GLY A 16 33.66 -4.51 4.62
N ARG A 17 32.62 -5.35 4.81
CA ARG A 17 31.59 -5.70 3.80
C ARG A 17 30.76 -4.53 3.27
N ILE A 18 30.66 -3.41 4.00
CA ILE A 18 29.89 -2.22 3.55
C ILE A 18 30.51 -1.58 2.29
N GLN A 19 31.83 -1.67 2.10
CA GLN A 19 32.49 -1.12 0.89
C GLN A 19 31.91 -1.68 -0.40
N ARG A 20 31.45 -2.93 -0.41
CA ARG A 20 30.87 -3.58 -1.60
C ARG A 20 29.59 -2.89 -2.08
N PHE A 21 28.89 -2.20 -1.18
CA PHE A 21 27.60 -1.56 -1.46
C PHE A 21 27.71 -0.06 -1.72
N LEU A 22 28.90 0.52 -1.62
CA LEU A 22 29.17 1.94 -1.86
C LEU A 22 29.78 2.16 -3.24
N ARG A 23 29.30 3.20 -3.92
CA ARG A 23 29.82 3.68 -5.21
C ARG A 23 30.19 5.15 -5.08
N VAL A 24 31.07 5.61 -5.96
CA VAL A 24 31.33 7.05 -6.11
C VAL A 24 30.01 7.73 -6.45
N TYR A 25 29.73 8.86 -5.79
CA TYR A 25 28.48 9.65 -5.89
C TYR A 25 27.25 9.08 -5.17
N ASP A 26 27.35 7.96 -4.45
CA ASP A 26 26.27 7.57 -3.54
C ASP A 26 26.13 8.59 -2.41
N THR A 27 24.87 8.86 -2.02
CA THR A 27 24.57 9.69 -0.85
C THR A 27 24.55 8.81 0.40
N VAL A 28 25.09 9.28 1.52
CA VAL A 28 25.12 8.49 2.77
C VAL A 28 24.64 9.30 3.97
N SER A 29 23.93 8.64 4.89
CA SER A 29 23.70 9.15 6.24
C SER A 29 24.50 8.32 7.24
N ILE A 30 25.19 9.01 8.16
CA ILE A 30 26.08 8.39 9.14
C ILE A 30 25.60 8.77 10.54
N PHE A 31 25.31 7.75 11.35
CA PHE A 31 24.92 7.91 12.75
C PHE A 31 26.02 7.33 13.63
N GLY A 32 26.67 8.19 14.41
CA GLY A 32 27.78 7.81 15.28
C GLY A 32 28.43 9.03 15.92
N GLU A 33 29.41 8.79 16.77
CA GLU A 33 30.23 9.88 17.32
C GLU A 33 31.23 10.37 16.27
N PHE A 34 31.32 11.70 16.13
CA PHE A 34 32.29 12.37 15.27
C PHE A 34 33.38 13.01 16.13
N LYS A 35 34.63 12.66 15.86
CA LYS A 35 35.80 13.31 16.48
C LYS A 35 36.54 14.10 15.40
N HIS A 36 36.65 15.42 15.59
CA HIS A 36 37.37 16.30 14.65
C HIS A 36 36.91 16.18 13.19
N ARG A 37 35.59 16.10 12.94
CA ARG A 37 34.96 15.88 11.61
C ARG A 37 35.31 14.55 10.93
N THR A 38 35.93 13.63 11.65
CA THR A 38 36.21 12.27 11.20
C THR A 38 35.33 11.30 11.98
N CYS A 39 34.75 10.34 11.26
CA CYS A 39 34.06 9.20 11.85
C CYS A 39 34.74 7.92 11.36
N THR A 40 35.22 7.10 12.29
CA THR A 40 35.79 5.79 11.98
C THR A 40 34.76 4.73 12.27
N ALA A 41 34.15 4.20 11.21
CA ALA A 41 33.29 3.04 11.30
C ALA A 41 34.19 1.81 11.40
N ASN A 42 34.06 1.00 12.43
CA ASN A 42 34.70 -0.31 12.53
C ASN A 42 33.73 -1.27 13.24
N ASP A 43 34.08 -2.55 13.35
CA ASP A 43 33.19 -3.54 13.98
C ASP A 43 32.99 -3.34 15.49
N THR A 44 33.82 -2.53 16.14
CA THR A 44 33.75 -2.24 17.57
C THR A 44 33.01 -0.95 17.90
N ASN A 45 32.87 -0.03 16.94
CA ASN A 45 32.21 1.25 17.13
C ASN A 45 30.75 1.14 16.67
N ASN A 46 29.82 1.66 17.48
CA ASN A 46 28.36 1.66 17.25
C ASN A 46 27.91 2.60 16.11
N VAL A 47 28.69 2.68 15.02
CA VAL A 47 28.41 3.53 13.86
C VAL A 47 27.46 2.81 12.90
N ILE A 48 26.41 3.51 12.50
CA ILE A 48 25.44 3.07 11.49
C ILE A 48 25.61 3.92 10.23
N ILE A 49 25.68 3.26 9.07
CA ILE A 49 25.78 3.90 7.77
C ILE A 49 24.58 3.49 6.94
N ILE A 50 23.86 4.46 6.39
CA ILE A 50 22.72 4.28 5.49
C ILE A 50 23.13 4.76 4.10
N VAL A 51 23.05 3.88 3.11
CA VAL A 51 23.44 4.18 1.71
C VAL A 51 22.23 4.54 0.89
N ASN A 52 22.24 5.68 0.20
CA ASN A 52 21.10 6.25 -0.53
C ASN A 52 19.84 6.29 0.37
N PRO A 53 19.87 7.11 1.44
CA PRO A 53 18.75 7.25 2.38
C PRO A 53 17.45 7.68 1.71
N ASP A 54 17.51 8.35 0.56
CA ASP A 54 16.32 8.77 -0.19
C ASP A 54 15.51 7.61 -0.81
N ILE A 55 16.11 6.42 -0.91
CA ILE A 55 15.41 5.22 -1.40
C ILE A 55 14.73 4.53 -0.21
N LEU A 56 13.43 4.80 -0.03
CA LEU A 56 12.66 4.24 1.08
C LEU A 56 12.31 2.77 0.85
N VAL A 57 12.90 1.88 1.65
CA VAL A 57 12.63 0.43 1.64
C VAL A 57 11.61 0.09 2.72
N SER A 58 10.63 -0.77 2.39
CA SER A 58 9.62 -1.17 3.38
C SER A 58 10.22 -2.04 4.50
N SER A 59 9.79 -1.84 5.75
CA SER A 59 10.23 -2.67 6.89
C SER A 59 9.98 -4.16 6.64
N THR A 60 8.84 -4.49 6.04
CA THR A 60 8.49 -5.85 5.62
C THR A 60 9.50 -6.40 4.60
N CYS A 61 9.90 -5.64 3.58
CA CYS A 61 10.92 -6.08 2.61
C CYS A 61 12.26 -6.40 3.27
N VAL A 62 12.72 -5.54 4.19
CA VAL A 62 13.97 -5.81 4.95
C VAL A 62 13.84 -7.08 5.78
N SER A 63 12.71 -7.31 6.46
CA SER A 63 12.49 -8.52 7.25
C SER A 63 12.39 -9.78 6.39
N GLU A 64 11.72 -9.74 5.23
CA GLU A 64 11.58 -10.87 4.31
C GLU A 64 12.90 -11.26 3.63
N ALA A 65 13.83 -10.30 3.48
CA ALA A 65 15.12 -10.54 2.84
C ALA A 65 15.99 -11.57 3.57
N TYR A 66 15.79 -11.74 4.88
CA TYR A 66 16.47 -12.78 5.68
C TYR A 66 16.05 -14.19 5.29
N GLY A 67 14.80 -14.38 4.83
CA GLY A 67 14.34 -15.66 4.29
C GLY A 67 14.79 -15.85 2.84
N CYS A 68 14.61 -14.83 2.00
CA CYS A 68 15.11 -14.82 0.63
C CYS A 68 15.23 -13.38 0.09
N MET A 69 16.46 -12.89 -0.02
CA MET A 69 16.78 -11.55 -0.55
C MET A 69 16.17 -11.32 -1.94
N ARG A 70 16.26 -12.33 -2.82
CA ARG A 70 15.70 -12.28 -4.17
C ARG A 70 14.18 -12.08 -4.14
N LYS A 71 13.48 -12.76 -3.23
CA LYS A 71 12.03 -12.63 -3.05
C LYS A 71 11.64 -11.23 -2.59
N ALA A 72 12.35 -10.69 -1.60
CA ALA A 72 12.08 -9.36 -1.07
C ALA A 72 12.20 -8.28 -2.17
N ILE A 73 13.25 -8.32 -2.99
CA ILE A 73 13.45 -7.36 -4.08
C ILE A 73 12.40 -7.50 -5.19
N LEU A 74 12.06 -8.73 -5.59
CA LEU A 74 11.04 -8.95 -6.62
C LEU A 74 9.66 -8.46 -6.18
N LYS A 75 9.29 -8.67 -4.92
CA LYS A 75 8.04 -8.14 -4.33
C LYS A 75 8.02 -6.62 -4.23
N GLU A 76 9.17 -5.96 -4.06
CA GLU A 76 9.22 -4.51 -4.08
C GLU A 76 9.03 -3.99 -5.53
N ARG A 77 9.49 -4.72 -6.56
CA ARG A 77 9.38 -4.33 -7.98
C ARG A 77 8.03 -4.65 -8.62
N ILE A 78 7.36 -5.70 -8.18
CA ILE A 78 6.18 -6.27 -8.84
C ILE A 78 5.04 -6.38 -7.84
N SER A 79 3.84 -5.96 -8.26
CA SER A 79 2.67 -6.10 -7.40
C SER A 79 2.41 -7.58 -7.09
N SER A 80 2.26 -7.93 -5.83
CA SER A 80 1.76 -9.25 -5.47
C SER A 80 0.30 -9.32 -5.94
N GLY A 81 0.01 -10.00 -7.05
CA GLY A 81 -1.35 -10.11 -7.59
C GLY A 81 -2.37 -10.43 -6.49
N ASN A 82 -3.49 -9.68 -6.48
CA ASN A 82 -4.50 -9.66 -5.42
C ASN A 82 -5.39 -10.92 -5.36
N PHE A 83 -4.82 -12.12 -5.36
CA PHE A 83 -5.54 -13.28 -4.88
C PHE A 83 -5.34 -13.38 -3.38
N ASN A 84 -6.06 -12.53 -2.63
CA ASN A 84 -6.09 -12.63 -1.19
C ASN A 84 -6.70 -13.98 -0.83
N THR A 85 -5.85 -14.90 -0.37
CA THR A 85 -6.31 -16.19 0.15
C THR A 85 -7.33 -15.95 1.26
N ALA A 86 -8.26 -16.90 1.45
CA ALA A 86 -9.20 -16.89 2.57
C ALA A 86 -8.51 -16.56 3.91
N SER A 87 -7.32 -17.13 4.16
CA SER A 87 -6.52 -16.87 5.36
C SER A 87 -6.01 -15.43 5.45
N ALA A 88 -5.62 -14.82 4.33
CA ALA A 88 -5.15 -13.43 4.30
C ALA A 88 -6.30 -12.48 4.66
N ILE A 89 -7.49 -12.69 4.09
CA ILE A 89 -8.68 -11.87 4.41
C ILE A 89 -9.08 -12.04 5.88
N LEU A 90 -9.13 -13.28 6.38
CA LEU A 90 -9.41 -13.55 7.80
C LEU A 90 -8.37 -12.89 8.73
N GLY A 91 -7.11 -12.80 8.29
CA GLY A 91 -6.07 -12.05 8.97
C GLY A 91 -6.36 -10.56 8.99
N THR A 92 -6.65 -9.95 7.83
CA THR A 92 -6.99 -8.52 7.71
C THR A 92 -8.20 -8.14 8.56
N LEU A 93 -9.28 -8.92 8.51
CA LEU A 93 -10.48 -8.67 9.33
C LEU A 93 -10.19 -8.79 10.83
N SER A 94 -9.28 -9.67 11.21
CA SER A 94 -8.79 -9.77 12.59
C SER A 94 -8.10 -8.51 13.07
N HIS A 95 -7.19 -7.99 12.23
CA HIS A 95 -6.44 -6.78 12.55
C HIS A 95 -7.41 -5.63 12.69
N GLU A 96 -8.29 -5.43 11.71
CA GLU A 96 -9.31 -4.38 11.73
C GLU A 96 -10.19 -4.44 13.00
N TYR A 97 -10.59 -5.65 13.42
CA TYR A 97 -11.39 -5.86 14.62
C TYR A 97 -10.65 -5.45 15.90
N PHE A 98 -9.42 -5.93 16.07
CA PHE A 98 -8.61 -5.58 17.23
C PHE A 98 -8.25 -4.09 17.27
N GLN A 99 -7.89 -3.54 16.11
CA GLN A 99 -7.52 -2.15 15.91
C GLN A 99 -8.67 -1.18 16.22
N ASP A 100 -9.90 -1.51 15.83
CA ASP A 100 -11.07 -0.68 16.16
C ASP A 100 -11.35 -0.66 17.67
N CYS A 101 -11.22 -1.81 18.35
CA CYS A 101 -11.32 -1.89 19.81
C CYS A 101 -10.21 -1.07 20.49
N LEU A 102 -8.97 -1.16 19.99
CA LEU A 102 -7.82 -0.43 20.52
C LEU A 102 -7.93 1.09 20.30
N LYS A 103 -8.48 1.50 19.16
CA LYS A 103 -8.72 2.91 18.80
C LYS A 103 -9.72 3.57 19.76
N HIS A 104 -10.78 2.86 20.12
CA HIS A 104 -11.82 3.35 21.03
C HIS A 104 -11.54 3.02 22.50
N ASN A 105 -10.52 2.20 22.77
CA ASN A 105 -10.19 1.69 24.09
C ASN A 105 -11.36 0.96 24.77
N ASP A 106 -12.17 0.27 23.97
CA ASP A 106 -13.35 -0.46 24.43
C ASP A 106 -13.26 -1.91 23.93
N PHE A 107 -13.01 -2.81 24.87
CA PHE A 107 -12.99 -4.25 24.67
C PHE A 107 -14.15 -4.91 25.42
N SER A 108 -15.22 -4.16 25.70
CA SER A 108 -16.43 -4.71 26.31
C SER A 108 -17.13 -5.66 25.34
N SER A 109 -17.78 -6.70 25.88
CA SER A 109 -18.52 -7.68 25.08
C SER A 109 -19.52 -7.02 24.13
N SER A 110 -20.22 -5.97 24.60
CA SER A 110 -21.19 -5.20 23.82
C SER A 110 -20.56 -4.42 22.67
N TYR A 111 -19.43 -3.74 22.91
CA TYR A 111 -18.75 -2.97 21.86
C TYR A 111 -18.17 -3.90 20.80
N MET A 112 -17.53 -4.98 21.23
CA MET A 112 -16.97 -6.00 20.35
C MET A 112 -18.02 -6.63 19.41
N ASP A 113 -19.24 -6.90 19.90
CA ASP A 113 -20.33 -7.39 19.04
C ASP A 113 -20.80 -6.35 18.01
N LEU A 114 -20.80 -5.07 18.38
CA LEU A 114 -21.13 -3.97 17.46
C LEU A 114 -20.05 -3.82 16.39
N THR A 115 -18.77 -3.83 16.78
CA THR A 115 -17.64 -3.76 15.85
C THR A 115 -17.63 -4.94 14.88
N LEU A 116 -17.88 -6.16 15.35
CA LEU A 116 -17.98 -7.33 14.49
C LEU A 116 -19.06 -7.15 13.40
N LYS A 117 -20.25 -6.67 13.78
CA LYS A 117 -21.33 -6.38 12.82
C LYS A 117 -20.93 -5.32 11.80
N GLN A 118 -20.25 -4.26 12.24
CA GLN A 118 -19.79 -3.19 11.34
C GLN A 118 -18.73 -3.68 10.36
N ILE A 119 -17.75 -4.47 10.83
CA ILE A 119 -16.69 -5.06 10.00
C ILE A 119 -17.27 -6.00 8.97
N MET A 120 -18.24 -6.84 9.34
CA MET A 120 -18.92 -7.74 8.41
C MET A 120 -19.58 -6.94 7.28
N LYS A 121 -20.41 -5.94 7.62
CA LYS A 121 -21.09 -5.09 6.63
C LYS A 121 -20.11 -4.36 5.71
N LYS A 122 -19.06 -3.76 6.30
CA LYS A 122 -18.05 -2.99 5.58
C LYS A 122 -17.23 -3.84 4.59
N ASN A 123 -17.05 -5.13 4.89
CA ASN A 123 -16.16 -6.01 4.14
C ASN A 123 -16.90 -7.06 3.28
N ILE A 124 -18.23 -6.95 3.08
CA ILE A 124 -19.01 -7.85 2.20
C ILE A 124 -18.34 -8.06 0.83
N PRO A 125 -17.88 -7.02 0.09
CA PRO A 125 -17.22 -7.22 -1.19
C PRO A 125 -15.97 -8.11 -1.09
N LYS A 126 -15.16 -7.94 -0.04
CA LYS A 126 -13.95 -8.75 0.19
C LYS A 126 -14.30 -10.22 0.45
N LEU A 127 -15.41 -10.48 1.15
CA LEU A 127 -15.87 -11.84 1.41
C LEU A 127 -16.30 -12.55 0.13
N TYR A 128 -17.03 -11.85 -0.74
CA TYR A 128 -17.45 -12.36 -2.05
C TYR A 128 -16.25 -12.76 -2.92
N PHE A 129 -15.29 -11.85 -3.11
CA PHE A 129 -14.12 -12.12 -3.97
C PHE A 129 -13.18 -13.21 -3.43
N ALA A 130 -13.17 -13.47 -2.13
CA ALA A 130 -12.45 -14.61 -1.55
C ALA A 130 -13.29 -15.89 -1.41
N ASN A 131 -14.53 -15.89 -1.89
CA ASN A 131 -15.45 -17.02 -1.78
C ASN A 131 -15.61 -17.50 -0.31
N LEU A 132 -15.74 -16.55 0.62
CA LEU A 132 -15.87 -16.78 2.05
C LEU A 132 -17.34 -16.67 2.48
N LYS A 133 -17.82 -17.68 3.22
CA LYS A 133 -19.15 -17.65 3.84
C LYS A 133 -19.13 -16.79 5.10
N GLU A 134 -20.15 -15.93 5.26
CA GLU A 134 -20.29 -15.08 6.45
C GLU A 134 -20.27 -15.86 7.76
N SER A 135 -20.98 -17.00 7.82
CA SER A 135 -21.07 -17.84 9.01
C SER A 135 -19.71 -18.36 9.49
N LYS A 136 -18.80 -18.67 8.55
CA LYS A 136 -17.44 -19.08 8.87
C LYS A 136 -16.63 -17.94 9.48
N VAL A 137 -16.72 -16.75 8.88
CA VAL A 137 -15.99 -15.55 9.33
C VAL A 137 -16.49 -15.11 10.70
N ILE A 138 -17.80 -15.05 10.90
CA ILE A 138 -18.42 -14.68 12.17
C ILE A 138 -17.98 -15.66 13.26
N LYS A 139 -18.01 -16.97 13.00
CA LYS A 139 -17.55 -17.98 13.95
C LYS A 139 -16.09 -17.74 14.36
N GLU A 140 -15.21 -17.58 13.38
CA GLU A 140 -13.77 -17.43 13.62
C GLU A 140 -13.41 -16.12 14.35
N LEU A 141 -14.05 -15.00 14.00
CA LEU A 141 -13.84 -13.73 14.70
C LEU A 141 -14.49 -13.72 16.09
N SER A 142 -15.60 -14.43 16.28
CA SER A 142 -16.25 -14.59 17.60
C SER A 142 -15.36 -15.40 18.55
N GLU A 143 -14.69 -16.44 18.07
CA GLU A 143 -13.70 -17.20 18.87
C GLU A 143 -12.52 -16.30 19.31
N ARG A 144 -12.17 -15.28 18.53
CA ARG A 144 -11.12 -14.30 18.86
C ARG A 144 -11.56 -13.26 19.90
N LYS A 145 -12.86 -13.04 20.08
CA LYS A 145 -13.41 -12.09 21.05
C LYS A 145 -12.87 -12.30 22.46
N THR A 146 -12.87 -13.55 22.94
CA THR A 146 -12.34 -13.91 24.26
C THR A 146 -10.86 -13.58 24.40
N ILE A 147 -10.09 -13.74 23.34
CA ILE A 147 -8.64 -13.48 23.33
C ILE A 147 -8.38 -11.98 23.43
N TYR A 148 -9.15 -11.17 22.72
CA TYR A 148 -9.05 -9.71 22.75
C TYR A 148 -9.50 -9.13 24.09
N HIS A 149 -10.56 -9.70 24.67
CA HIS A 149 -10.97 -9.38 26.03
C HIS A 149 -9.84 -9.66 27.03
N ASN A 150 -9.27 -10.88 26.99
CA ASN A 150 -8.18 -11.26 27.87
C ASN A 150 -6.94 -10.36 27.67
N PHE A 151 -6.62 -9.96 26.44
CA PHE A 151 -5.56 -9.00 26.18
C PHE A 151 -5.80 -7.67 26.89
N ALA A 152 -7.02 -7.12 26.79
CA ALA A 152 -7.36 -5.87 27.45
C ALA A 152 -7.35 -6.00 28.98
N GLU A 153 -7.84 -7.13 29.51
CA GLU A 153 -7.77 -7.42 30.93
C GLU A 153 -6.33 -7.56 31.44
N CYS A 154 -5.39 -8.04 30.64
CA CYS A 154 -4.00 -8.14 31.06
C CYS A 154 -3.25 -6.82 30.94
N TYR A 155 -3.42 -6.11 29.81
CA TYR A 155 -2.47 -5.08 29.39
C TYR A 155 -3.08 -3.68 29.27
N ILE A 156 -4.39 -3.51 29.09
CA ILE A 156 -4.99 -2.18 28.96
C ILE A 156 -5.27 -1.61 30.35
N GLY A 157 -4.81 -0.39 30.61
CA GLY A 157 -5.07 0.32 31.86
C GLY A 157 -4.05 1.38 32.22
N GLN A 158 -4.26 2.04 33.37
CA GLN A 158 -3.39 3.12 33.84
C GLN A 158 -2.22 2.65 34.71
N VAL A 159 -2.27 1.41 35.21
CA VAL A 159 -1.24 0.80 36.07
C VAL A 159 -1.04 -0.66 35.65
N PRO A 160 0.21 -1.17 35.62
CA PRO A 160 0.47 -2.59 35.37
C PRO A 160 -0.20 -3.51 36.39
N LYS A 161 -0.84 -4.58 35.90
CA LYS A 161 -1.51 -5.58 36.74
C LYS A 161 -0.50 -6.64 37.18
N PHE A 162 -0.21 -6.74 38.49
CA PHE A 162 0.88 -7.57 39.02
C PHE A 162 0.80 -9.07 38.67
N ASP A 163 -0.42 -9.63 38.60
CA ASP A 163 -0.61 -11.07 38.36
C ASP A 163 -0.73 -11.43 36.86
N LEU A 164 -1.15 -10.47 36.02
CA LEU A 164 -1.54 -10.70 34.61
C LEU A 164 -0.68 -9.95 33.58
N GLY A 165 -0.05 -8.84 33.99
CA GLY A 165 0.71 -7.93 33.11
C GLY A 165 2.18 -8.29 32.93
N LYS A 166 2.59 -9.51 33.31
CA LYS A 166 3.97 -9.99 33.14
C LYS A 166 4.23 -10.30 31.67
N ILE A 167 5.31 -9.76 31.14
CA ILE A 167 5.76 -10.03 29.78
C ILE A 167 7.11 -10.76 29.81
N GLU A 168 7.28 -11.71 28.90
CA GLU A 168 8.58 -12.31 28.61
C GLU A 168 9.46 -11.31 27.85
N SER A 169 10.64 -11.01 28.40
CA SER A 169 11.72 -10.37 27.66
C SER A 169 12.58 -11.45 26.99
N ILE A 170 12.95 -11.25 25.72
CA ILE A 170 13.84 -12.17 24.99
C ILE A 170 15.22 -12.27 25.66
N ARG A 171 15.64 -11.24 26.39
CA ARG A 171 16.97 -11.18 27.02
C ARG A 171 17.07 -11.83 28.38
N GLY A 172 16.04 -12.56 28.83
CA GLY A 172 16.08 -13.46 29.99
C GLY A 172 16.71 -12.85 31.24
N ASP A 173 15.90 -12.27 32.13
CA ASP A 173 16.07 -12.39 33.59
C ASP A 173 15.11 -11.52 34.43
N GLU A 174 14.28 -10.66 33.82
CA GLU A 174 13.23 -9.94 34.56
C GLU A 174 11.89 -9.91 33.80
N HIS A 175 10.81 -10.34 34.46
CA HIS A 175 9.45 -10.06 33.99
C HIS A 175 9.19 -8.57 34.14
N SER A 176 9.17 -7.82 33.03
CA SER A 176 8.69 -6.44 33.04
C SER A 176 7.16 -6.45 33.21
N LEU A 177 6.67 -5.70 34.20
CA LEU A 177 5.25 -5.41 34.34
C LEU A 177 4.92 -4.19 33.48
N VAL A 178 4.01 -4.35 32.53
CA VAL A 178 3.62 -3.26 31.64
C VAL A 178 2.11 -3.07 31.62
N CYS A 179 1.68 -1.86 31.28
CA CYS A 179 0.33 -1.61 30.78
C CYS A 179 0.35 -0.61 29.61
N ILE A 180 -0.55 -0.82 28.67
CA ILE A 180 -0.87 0.07 27.58
C ILE A 180 -1.89 1.07 28.12
N SER A 181 -1.44 2.32 28.25
CA SER A 181 -2.22 3.37 28.90
C SER A 181 -2.94 4.29 27.92
N LYS A 182 -2.46 4.34 26.67
CA LYS A 182 -3.04 5.19 25.62
C LYS A 182 -2.69 4.67 24.23
N THR A 183 -3.62 4.83 23.28
CA THR A 183 -3.38 4.62 21.86
C THR A 183 -3.11 5.97 21.19
N LEU A 184 -1.95 6.10 20.55
CA LEU A 184 -1.53 7.34 19.87
C LEU A 184 -2.09 7.41 18.45
N ASP A 185 -1.90 6.35 17.68
CA ASP A 185 -2.50 6.16 16.37
C ASP A 185 -2.60 4.67 16.01
N VAL A 186 -3.40 4.35 15.00
CA VAL A 186 -3.60 3.00 14.46
C VAL A 186 -3.41 3.06 12.95
N GLU A 187 -2.73 2.06 12.38
CA GLU A 187 -2.25 2.10 10.98
C GLU A 187 -1.40 3.36 10.70
N GLU A 188 -0.47 3.66 11.61
CA GLU A 188 0.38 4.85 11.50
C GLU A 188 1.41 4.64 10.38
N ARG A 189 1.34 5.49 9.35
CA ARG A 189 2.27 5.46 8.23
C ARG A 189 3.46 6.35 8.58
N ILE A 190 4.65 5.76 8.56
CA ILE A 190 5.89 6.49 8.85
C ILE A 190 6.85 6.30 7.67
N TRP A 191 7.31 7.42 7.12
CA TRP A 191 8.47 7.49 6.24
C TRP A 191 9.63 8.08 7.03
N SER A 192 10.75 7.36 7.08
CA SER A 192 11.98 7.81 7.71
C SER A 192 13.06 8.00 6.65
N PRO A 193 13.23 9.22 6.12
CA PRO A 193 14.36 9.56 5.26
C PRO A 193 15.70 9.38 5.97
N ALA A 194 15.76 9.56 7.30
CA ALA A 194 17.00 9.40 8.06
C ALA A 194 17.57 7.97 7.94
N PHE A 195 16.71 6.96 7.98
CA PHE A 195 17.10 5.54 7.87
C PHE A 195 16.82 4.94 6.49
N GLY A 196 16.19 5.69 5.59
CA GLY A 196 15.74 5.20 4.29
C GLY A 196 14.76 4.05 4.39
N LEU A 197 13.82 4.17 5.33
CA LEU A 197 12.80 3.16 5.67
C LEU A 197 11.39 3.74 5.52
N LYS A 198 10.44 2.88 5.17
CA LYS A 198 9.00 3.18 5.20
C LYS A 198 8.23 2.03 5.84
N GLY A 199 7.10 2.32 6.47
CA GLY A 199 6.22 1.28 6.98
C GLY A 199 4.89 1.82 7.44
N VAL A 200 3.97 0.88 7.68
CA VAL A 200 2.71 1.12 8.38
C VAL A 200 2.77 0.29 9.65
N LEU A 201 2.66 0.94 10.81
CA LEU A 201 2.62 0.31 12.12
C LEU A 201 1.19 -0.08 12.43
N ASP A 202 0.97 -1.29 12.96
CA ASP A 202 -0.37 -1.72 13.37
C ASP A 202 -0.97 -0.75 14.41
N ALA A 203 -0.20 -0.41 15.45
CA ALA A 203 -0.55 0.67 16.37
C ALA A 203 0.69 1.31 17.01
N SER A 204 0.56 2.59 17.33
CA SER A 204 1.51 3.35 18.13
C SER A 204 0.89 3.66 19.47
N ILE A 205 1.57 3.30 20.56
CA ILE A 205 0.96 3.25 21.90
C ILE A 205 1.87 3.85 22.97
N GLU A 206 1.25 4.42 24.01
CA GLU A 206 1.90 4.81 25.26
C GLU A 206 1.84 3.66 26.26
N VAL A 207 3.01 3.18 26.66
CA VAL A 207 3.19 2.05 27.57
C VAL A 207 3.83 2.54 28.86
N LYS A 208 3.23 2.17 30.00
CA LYS A 208 3.85 2.36 31.31
C LYS A 208 4.54 1.08 31.73
N VAL A 209 5.81 1.18 32.11
CA VAL A 209 6.64 0.04 32.51
C VAL A 209 7.11 0.28 33.93
N LEU A 210 6.91 -0.71 34.80
CA LEU A 210 7.46 -0.69 36.15
C LEU A 210 8.90 -1.20 36.13
N GLU A 211 9.87 -0.30 36.26
CA GLU A 211 11.30 -0.59 36.27
C GLU A 211 11.89 -0.12 37.61
N ASN A 212 12.56 -1.00 38.36
CA ASN A 212 13.19 -0.65 39.65
C ASN A 212 12.25 0.09 40.63
N ARG A 213 10.98 -0.32 40.72
CA ARG A 213 9.89 0.31 41.51
C ARG A 213 9.46 1.71 41.04
N THR A 214 9.96 2.18 39.90
CA THR A 214 9.55 3.45 39.29
C THR A 214 8.72 3.17 38.05
N LEU A 215 7.57 3.82 37.93
CA LEU A 215 6.72 3.71 36.75
C LEU A 215 7.18 4.74 35.72
N LYS A 216 7.74 4.26 34.61
CA LYS A 216 8.18 5.11 33.50
C LYS A 216 7.19 5.02 32.34
N LYS A 217 7.10 6.08 31.53
CA LYS A 217 6.26 6.09 30.33
C LYS A 217 7.13 6.09 29.07
N TYR A 218 6.78 5.20 28.15
CA TYR A 218 7.45 5.03 26.88
C TYR A 218 6.43 5.05 25.75
N ILE A 219 6.85 5.46 24.57
CA ILE A 219 6.13 5.12 23.34
C ILE A 219 6.72 3.83 22.79
N MET A 220 5.86 2.94 22.31
CA MET A 220 6.27 1.71 21.65
C MET A 220 5.38 1.43 20.44
N PRO A 221 5.91 0.80 19.38
CA PRO A 221 5.08 0.17 18.37
C PRO A 221 4.45 -1.10 18.96
N LEU A 222 3.19 -1.36 18.63
CA LEU A 222 2.53 -2.64 18.86
C LEU A 222 2.30 -3.32 17.51
N GLU A 223 2.97 -4.43 17.29
CA GLU A 223 2.79 -5.29 16.11
C GLU A 223 1.91 -6.49 16.47
N ILE A 224 0.93 -6.80 15.63
CA ILE A 224 -0.03 -7.90 15.84
C ILE A 224 0.26 -8.99 14.81
N LYS A 225 0.24 -10.26 15.22
CA LYS A 225 0.38 -11.40 14.32
C LYS A 225 -0.73 -12.42 14.57
N THR A 226 -1.46 -12.76 13.51
CA THR A 226 -2.51 -13.79 13.52
C THR A 226 -1.95 -15.20 13.28
N ALA A 227 -0.72 -15.32 12.78
CA ALA A 227 -0.04 -16.60 12.62
C ALA A 227 0.54 -17.11 13.95
N TRP A 228 0.34 -18.39 14.23
CA TRP A 228 0.77 -19.04 15.48
C TRP A 228 2.29 -19.28 15.57
N LYS A 229 2.98 -19.36 14.43
CA LYS A 229 4.41 -19.65 14.38
C LYS A 229 5.20 -18.37 14.63
N GLU A 230 5.99 -18.39 15.70
CA GLU A 230 6.96 -17.33 15.96
C GLU A 230 8.02 -17.35 14.85
N ASP A 231 8.24 -16.18 14.24
CA ASP A 231 9.20 -15.98 13.16
C ASP A 231 10.17 -14.87 13.57
N HIS A 232 11.46 -15.10 13.35
CA HIS A 232 12.48 -14.08 13.55
C HIS A 232 12.17 -12.82 12.73
N ALA A 233 11.58 -12.96 11.54
CA ALA A 233 11.18 -11.83 10.71
C ALA A 233 10.23 -10.86 11.44
N HIS A 234 9.34 -11.37 12.30
CA HIS A 234 8.41 -10.52 13.08
C HIS A 234 9.16 -9.65 14.11
N ASN A 235 10.19 -10.20 14.75
CA ASN A 235 11.04 -9.45 15.68
C ASN A 235 11.80 -8.34 14.94
N LEU A 236 12.37 -8.66 13.79
CA LEU A 236 13.09 -7.70 12.95
C LEU A 236 12.18 -6.55 12.49
N GLN A 237 10.95 -6.88 12.09
CA GLN A 237 9.95 -5.89 11.71
C GLN A 237 9.62 -4.94 12.87
N THR A 238 9.46 -5.48 14.08
CA THR A 238 9.23 -4.69 15.32
C THR A 238 10.41 -3.77 15.64
N ILE A 239 11.65 -4.24 15.48
CA ILE A 239 12.86 -3.42 15.66
C ILE A 239 12.91 -2.27 14.65
N LEU A 240 12.59 -2.53 13.38
CA LEU A 240 12.53 -1.50 12.34
C LEU A 240 11.45 -0.45 12.65
N TYR A 241 10.30 -0.85 13.20
CA TYR A 241 9.28 0.09 13.66
C TYR A 241 9.77 0.99 14.78
N CYS A 242 10.50 0.46 15.76
CA CYS A 242 11.11 1.26 16.83
C CYS A 242 12.02 2.36 16.24
N VAL A 243 12.86 2.00 15.27
CA VAL A 243 13.80 2.94 14.62
C VAL A 243 13.08 4.02 13.81
N MET A 244 12.00 3.65 13.09
CA MET A 244 11.18 4.63 12.39
C MET A 244 10.45 5.57 13.36
N MET A 245 9.99 5.05 14.51
CA MET A 245 9.40 5.90 15.56
C MET A 245 10.43 6.83 16.21
N ASN A 246 11.71 6.44 16.33
CA ASN A 246 12.76 7.36 16.78
C ASN A 246 12.84 8.60 15.90
N ASP A 247 12.80 8.39 14.57
CA ASP A 247 12.82 9.50 13.61
C ASP A 247 11.50 10.28 13.61
N HIS A 248 10.35 9.62 13.78
CA HIS A 248 9.04 10.27 13.74
C HIS A 248 8.71 11.07 15.01
N TYR A 249 8.92 10.48 16.19
CA TYR A 249 8.59 11.08 17.49
C TYR A 249 9.77 11.84 18.12
N LYS A 250 10.97 11.75 17.53
CA LYS A 250 12.21 12.40 18.03
C LYS A 250 12.56 12.05 19.48
N VAL A 251 12.19 10.84 19.93
CA VAL A 251 12.52 10.26 21.23
C VAL A 251 13.19 8.89 21.05
N ASP A 252 13.80 8.36 22.12
CA ASP A 252 14.44 7.04 22.09
C ASP A 252 13.43 5.92 22.39
N VAL A 253 12.92 5.30 21.33
CA VAL A 253 12.08 4.10 21.34
C VAL A 253 12.99 2.86 21.35
N GLY A 254 13.41 2.47 22.55
CA GLY A 254 14.33 1.34 22.76
C GLY A 254 13.69 -0.05 22.71
N SER A 255 12.36 -0.15 22.64
CA SER A 255 11.66 -1.43 22.55
C SER A 255 10.28 -1.31 21.93
N GLY A 256 9.78 -2.42 21.37
CA GLY A 256 8.42 -2.58 20.85
C GLY A 256 7.69 -3.76 21.47
N LEU A 257 6.38 -3.82 21.28
CA LEU A 257 5.53 -4.92 21.71
C LEU A 257 5.09 -5.75 20.50
N LEU A 258 5.21 -7.07 20.60
CA LEU A 258 4.79 -8.02 19.57
C LEU A 258 3.74 -8.97 20.17
N TYR A 259 2.53 -8.94 19.61
CA TYR A 259 1.39 -9.70 20.11
C TYR A 259 1.00 -10.82 19.13
N TYR A 260 1.06 -12.07 19.61
CA TYR A 260 0.59 -13.24 18.86
C TYR A 260 -0.83 -13.63 19.29
N VAL A 261 -1.78 -13.50 18.37
CA VAL A 261 -3.17 -13.95 18.54
C VAL A 261 -3.21 -15.47 18.31
N LYS A 262 -3.35 -16.26 19.38
CA LYS A 262 -3.48 -17.73 19.28
C LYS A 262 -4.91 -18.16 18.98
N SER A 263 -5.15 -19.38 18.49
CA SER A 263 -6.51 -19.93 18.40
C SER A 263 -6.98 -20.45 19.77
N SER A 264 -8.29 -20.42 20.02
CA SER A 264 -8.95 -20.84 21.26
C SER A 264 -8.69 -22.30 21.67
N ASN A 265 -8.21 -23.14 20.76
CA ASN A 265 -7.94 -24.57 21.02
C ASN A 265 -6.62 -24.83 21.75
N ASP A 266 -5.71 -23.84 21.80
CA ASP A 266 -4.51 -23.89 22.64
C ASP A 266 -4.84 -23.24 23.98
N GLN A 267 -4.75 -23.98 25.09
CA GLN A 267 -5.06 -23.49 26.45
C GLN A 267 -4.16 -22.35 26.96
N LYS A 268 -3.34 -21.72 26.10
CA LYS A 268 -2.49 -20.59 26.43
C LYS A 268 -3.04 -19.34 25.73
N ALA A 269 -3.47 -18.35 26.53
CA ALA A 269 -3.89 -17.03 26.09
C ALA A 269 -2.86 -16.40 25.12
N GLY A 270 -3.31 -15.46 24.26
CA GLY A 270 -2.44 -14.74 23.32
C GLY A 270 -1.17 -14.22 24.01
N LYS A 271 -0.03 -14.29 23.33
CA LYS A 271 1.29 -14.04 23.94
C LYS A 271 1.82 -12.68 23.52
N LEU A 272 2.01 -11.79 24.48
CA LEU A 272 2.68 -10.50 24.28
C LEU A 272 4.16 -10.61 24.62
N LYS A 273 5.03 -10.07 23.78
CA LYS A 273 6.49 -10.04 23.97
C LYS A 273 7.02 -8.63 23.86
N ARG A 274 8.01 -8.29 24.69
CA ARG A 274 8.77 -7.03 24.57
C ARG A 274 10.05 -7.29 23.77
N ILE A 275 10.18 -6.64 22.63
CA ILE A 275 11.33 -6.75 21.73
C ILE A 275 12.23 -5.54 21.98
N HIS A 276 13.45 -5.76 22.48
CA HIS A 276 14.42 -4.70 22.73
C HIS A 276 15.32 -4.46 21.52
N VAL A 277 15.59 -3.19 21.21
CA VAL A 277 16.50 -2.82 20.12
C VAL A 277 17.94 -2.94 20.59
N SER A 278 18.70 -3.86 19.99
CA SER A 278 20.16 -3.89 20.12
C SER A 278 20.80 -3.04 19.04
N VAL A 279 21.79 -2.21 19.38
CA VAL A 279 22.56 -1.46 18.37
C VAL A 279 23.29 -2.41 17.42
N GLN A 280 23.83 -3.52 17.94
CA GLN A 280 24.53 -4.53 17.14
C GLN A 280 23.58 -5.21 16.13
N GLU A 281 22.40 -5.63 16.59
CA GLU A 281 21.38 -6.27 15.75
C GLU A 281 20.85 -5.28 14.70
N LEU A 282 20.56 -4.05 15.12
CA LEU A 282 20.13 -2.98 14.24
C LEU A 282 21.15 -2.71 13.12
N ARG A 283 22.45 -2.74 13.44
CA ARG A 283 23.52 -2.56 12.45
C ARG A 283 23.48 -3.65 11.38
N GLU A 284 23.27 -4.91 11.74
CA GLU A 284 23.15 -6.00 10.77
C GLU A 284 21.86 -5.88 9.94
N ILE A 285 20.75 -5.49 10.55
CA ILE A 285 19.49 -5.22 9.84
C ILE A 285 19.66 -4.11 8.78
N LEU A 286 20.33 -3.02 9.15
CA LEU A 286 20.52 -1.88 8.24
C LEU A 286 21.57 -2.17 7.16
N LYS A 287 22.50 -3.10 7.39
CA LYS A 287 23.34 -3.65 6.31
C LYS A 287 22.50 -4.40 5.27
N THR A 288 21.56 -5.23 5.70
CA THR A 288 20.60 -5.89 4.79
C THR A 288 19.78 -4.86 4.01
N ARG A 289 19.34 -3.77 4.65
CA ARG A 289 18.67 -2.65 3.95
C ARG A 289 19.57 -2.01 2.89
N ASN A 290 20.84 -1.78 3.19
CA ASN A 290 21.79 -1.22 2.21
C ASN A 290 22.04 -2.18 1.04
N GLU A 291 22.09 -3.48 1.29
CA GLU A 291 22.18 -4.50 0.24
C GLU A 291 20.93 -4.47 -0.67
N ILE A 292 19.72 -4.40 -0.10
CA ILE A 292 18.48 -4.24 -0.87
C ILE A 292 18.54 -3.01 -1.76
N VAL A 293 18.93 -1.87 -1.20
CA VAL A 293 19.06 -0.63 -1.97
C VAL A 293 20.08 -0.75 -3.09
N TRP A 294 21.21 -1.42 -2.85
CA TRP A 294 22.20 -1.67 -3.89
C TRP A 294 21.60 -2.43 -5.09
N TYR A 295 20.75 -3.44 -4.86
CA TYR A 295 20.08 -4.15 -5.95
C TYR A 295 18.96 -3.33 -6.61
N ILE A 296 18.26 -2.48 -5.87
CA ILE A 296 17.19 -1.62 -6.41
C ILE A 296 17.79 -0.48 -7.25
N SER A 297 18.86 0.17 -6.77
CA SER A 297 19.49 1.33 -7.41
C SER A 297 20.51 0.96 -8.48
N ASN A 298 20.76 -0.34 -8.70
CA ASN A 298 21.79 -0.75 -9.63
C ASN A 298 21.44 -0.38 -11.09
N ARG A 299 22.20 0.59 -11.63
CA ARG A 299 22.14 1.00 -13.03
C ARG A 299 22.63 -0.10 -13.99
N GLN A 300 23.49 -1.02 -13.53
CA GLN A 300 23.89 -2.16 -14.34
C GLN A 300 22.72 -3.18 -14.43
N ARG A 301 22.34 -3.51 -15.67
CA ARG A 301 21.13 -4.24 -16.11
C ARG A 301 20.67 -5.38 -15.19
N HIS A 302 19.38 -5.39 -14.84
CA HIS A 302 18.58 -6.44 -14.15
C HIS A 302 19.29 -7.38 -13.16
N ILE A 303 20.31 -6.91 -12.44
CA ILE A 303 20.98 -7.75 -11.43
C ILE A 303 20.01 -7.99 -10.27
N LEU A 304 19.77 -9.26 -10.00
CA LEU A 304 19.00 -9.74 -8.87
C LEU A 304 19.93 -10.55 -7.94
N PRO A 305 19.58 -10.68 -6.65
CA PRO A 305 20.28 -11.61 -5.77
C PRO A 305 20.19 -13.03 -6.31
N PRO A 306 21.21 -13.87 -6.04
CA PRO A 306 21.19 -15.26 -6.49
C PRO A 306 19.98 -16.00 -5.93
N MET A 307 19.52 -17.01 -6.66
CA MET A 307 18.52 -17.94 -6.12
C MET A 307 19.11 -18.69 -4.93
N ILE A 308 18.27 -18.93 -3.91
CA ILE A 308 18.66 -19.66 -2.70
C ILE A 308 18.89 -21.16 -2.94
N LYS A 309 18.40 -21.69 -4.07
CA LYS A 309 18.53 -23.10 -4.50
C LYS A 309 18.03 -24.12 -3.46
N ASP A 310 17.01 -23.76 -2.69
CA ASP A 310 16.37 -24.62 -1.69
C ASP A 310 14.99 -25.04 -2.19
N SER A 311 14.79 -26.33 -2.46
CA SER A 311 13.54 -26.86 -3.01
C SER A 311 12.34 -26.65 -2.08
N TYR A 312 12.54 -26.72 -0.75
CA TYR A 312 11.46 -26.54 0.21
C TYR A 312 11.01 -25.08 0.30
N VAL A 313 11.96 -24.15 0.41
CA VAL A 313 11.68 -22.71 0.50
C VAL A 313 11.15 -22.19 -0.84
N CYS A 314 11.76 -22.57 -1.97
CA CYS A 314 11.28 -22.22 -3.30
C CYS A 314 9.92 -22.86 -3.62
N GLY A 315 9.69 -24.10 -3.19
CA GLY A 315 8.43 -24.82 -3.37
C GLY A 315 7.24 -24.11 -2.74
N LYS A 316 7.44 -23.47 -1.57
CA LYS A 316 6.43 -22.67 -0.86
C LYS A 316 6.42 -21.17 -1.23
N CYS A 317 7.25 -20.75 -2.19
CA CYS A 317 7.39 -19.35 -2.55
C CYS A 317 6.24 -18.88 -3.45
N ASN A 318 5.50 -17.86 -3.01
CA ASN A 318 4.34 -17.32 -3.73
C ASN A 318 4.69 -16.49 -4.99
N ILE A 319 5.97 -16.16 -5.20
CA ILE A 319 6.44 -15.45 -6.40
C ILE A 319 7.37 -16.32 -7.24
N ARG A 320 7.29 -17.65 -7.09
CA ARG A 320 8.18 -18.61 -7.75
C ARG A 320 8.20 -18.43 -9.27
N SER A 321 7.04 -18.32 -9.89
CA SER A 321 6.89 -18.13 -11.34
C SER A 321 7.64 -16.88 -11.81
N THR A 322 7.45 -15.75 -11.12
CA THR A 322 8.19 -14.51 -11.38
C THR A 322 9.70 -14.69 -11.22
N CYS A 323 10.14 -15.32 -10.13
CA CYS A 323 11.56 -15.56 -9.86
C CYS A 323 12.24 -16.35 -10.98
N PHE A 324 11.58 -17.41 -11.46
CA PHE A 324 12.07 -18.28 -12.53
C PHE A 324 12.01 -17.61 -13.90
N LEU A 325 10.98 -16.81 -14.19
CA LEU A 325 10.91 -16.00 -15.40
C LEU A 325 12.11 -15.04 -15.51
N TYR A 326 12.43 -14.30 -14.44
CA TYR A 326 13.59 -13.41 -14.43
C TYR A 326 14.91 -14.17 -14.57
N ASN A 327 15.02 -15.34 -13.93
CA ASN A 327 16.22 -16.17 -14.03
C ASN A 327 16.43 -16.71 -15.46
N LYS A 328 15.38 -17.25 -16.11
CA LYS A 328 15.42 -17.67 -17.51
C LYS A 328 15.72 -16.49 -18.45
N ALA A 329 15.05 -15.36 -18.24
CA ALA A 329 15.15 -14.21 -19.14
C ALA A 329 16.48 -13.46 -19.03
N PHE A 330 16.89 -13.04 -17.84
CA PHE A 330 18.03 -12.13 -17.69
C PHE A 330 19.33 -12.82 -17.24
N GLU A 331 19.22 -13.96 -16.56
CA GLU A 331 20.39 -14.68 -16.03
C GLU A 331 20.76 -15.88 -16.90
N LYS A 332 19.96 -16.19 -17.94
CA LYS A 332 20.10 -17.37 -18.82
C LYS A 332 20.18 -18.69 -18.03
N GLY A 333 19.54 -18.72 -16.87
CA GLY A 333 19.59 -19.88 -15.98
C GLY A 333 18.96 -21.11 -16.60
N THR A 334 19.61 -22.25 -16.42
CA THR A 334 19.12 -23.56 -16.84
C THR A 334 18.48 -24.32 -15.67
N SER A 335 17.80 -25.43 -15.99
CA SER A 335 17.26 -26.36 -14.99
C SER A 335 18.32 -26.78 -13.96
N GLU A 336 19.51 -27.14 -14.45
CA GLU A 336 20.66 -27.56 -13.62
C GLU A 336 21.20 -26.41 -12.76
N GLU A 337 21.40 -25.23 -13.36
CA GLU A 337 21.94 -24.07 -12.65
C GLU A 337 20.97 -23.50 -11.61
N SER A 338 19.67 -23.75 -11.78
CA SER A 338 18.62 -23.27 -10.87
C SER A 338 18.75 -23.87 -9.46
N GLY A 339 19.30 -25.09 -9.35
CA GLY A 339 19.31 -25.89 -8.13
C GLY A 339 17.93 -26.41 -7.68
N VAL A 340 16.89 -26.16 -8.46
CA VAL A 340 15.50 -26.61 -8.24
C VAL A 340 14.85 -27.03 -9.56
N ALA A 341 15.57 -27.86 -10.32
CA ALA A 341 15.29 -28.29 -11.69
C ALA A 341 13.80 -28.56 -11.98
N GLU A 342 13.18 -29.50 -11.24
CA GLU A 342 11.78 -29.88 -11.45
C GLU A 342 10.82 -28.69 -11.30
N LEU A 343 11.00 -27.87 -10.26
CA LEU A 343 10.17 -26.68 -10.05
C LEU A 343 10.39 -25.64 -11.14
N PHE A 344 11.62 -25.50 -11.60
CA PHE A 344 12.00 -24.55 -12.64
C PHE A 344 11.38 -24.93 -13.98
N ASP A 345 11.64 -26.14 -14.47
CA ASP A 345 11.14 -26.61 -15.77
C ASP A 345 9.61 -26.60 -15.82
N ASN A 346 8.94 -27.08 -14.76
CA ASN A 346 7.49 -27.05 -14.68
C ASN A 346 6.90 -25.63 -14.80
N ALA A 347 7.65 -24.59 -14.43
CA ALA A 347 7.17 -23.22 -14.48
C ALA A 347 7.49 -22.48 -15.79
N VAL A 348 8.57 -22.86 -16.50
CA VAL A 348 9.04 -22.07 -17.66
C VAL A 348 9.22 -22.87 -18.95
N ALA A 349 8.91 -24.17 -18.96
CA ALA A 349 9.07 -25.03 -20.14
C ALA A 349 8.23 -24.57 -21.34
N HIS A 350 7.07 -23.94 -21.10
CA HIS A 350 6.19 -23.42 -22.16
C HIS A 350 6.68 -22.12 -22.80
N LEU A 351 7.74 -21.50 -22.28
CA LEU A 351 8.26 -20.24 -22.79
C LEU A 351 9.31 -20.48 -23.88
N GLU A 352 8.99 -20.05 -25.09
CA GLU A 352 9.90 -19.97 -26.25
C GLU A 352 10.76 -18.71 -26.24
N GLU A 353 11.79 -18.63 -27.09
CA GLU A 353 12.76 -17.50 -27.06
C GLU A 353 12.13 -16.15 -27.40
N ASN A 354 11.17 -16.10 -28.33
CA ASN A 354 10.44 -14.88 -28.67
C ASN A 354 9.64 -14.32 -27.48
N HIS A 355 9.05 -15.18 -26.64
CA HIS A 355 8.39 -14.80 -25.40
C HIS A 355 9.38 -14.17 -24.41
N VAL A 356 10.57 -14.76 -24.30
CA VAL A 356 11.63 -14.26 -23.43
C VAL A 356 12.17 -12.93 -23.94
N GLU A 357 12.35 -12.77 -25.25
CA GLU A 357 12.77 -11.51 -25.87
C GLU A 357 11.72 -10.40 -25.66
N PHE A 358 10.43 -10.72 -25.85
CA PHE A 358 9.33 -9.80 -25.55
C PHE A 358 9.37 -9.33 -24.09
N PHE A 359 9.58 -10.26 -23.15
CA PHE A 359 9.72 -9.93 -21.73
C PHE A 359 10.88 -8.97 -21.48
N ARG A 360 12.08 -9.29 -21.98
CA ARG A 360 13.29 -8.48 -21.81
C ARG A 360 13.06 -7.06 -22.30
N LYS A 361 12.52 -6.90 -23.51
CA LYS A 361 12.26 -5.60 -24.13
C LYS A 361 11.33 -4.74 -23.28
N TRP A 362 10.18 -5.26 -22.88
CA TRP A 362 9.21 -4.47 -22.11
C TRP A 362 9.70 -4.16 -20.71
N GLU A 363 10.36 -5.10 -20.04
CA GLU A 363 10.91 -4.87 -18.70
C GLU A 363 12.06 -3.84 -18.72
N GLU A 364 12.87 -3.79 -19.78
CA GLU A 364 13.88 -2.74 -19.98
C GLU A 364 13.23 -1.36 -20.17
N LEU A 365 12.18 -1.24 -21.00
CA LEU A 365 11.46 0.02 -21.20
C LEU A 365 10.80 0.52 -19.90
N ILE A 366 10.14 -0.38 -19.17
CA ILE A 366 9.52 -0.06 -17.88
C ILE A 366 10.58 0.41 -16.88
N LYS A 367 11.77 -0.21 -16.88
CA LYS A 367 12.88 0.20 -16.01
C LYS A 367 13.36 1.61 -16.34
N LEU A 368 13.52 1.96 -17.61
CA LEU A 368 13.95 3.32 -18.00
C LEU A 368 12.94 4.38 -17.54
N GLU A 369 11.65 4.08 -17.63
CA GLU A 369 10.58 4.96 -17.18
C GLU A 369 10.58 5.10 -15.64
N GLU A 370 10.77 4.00 -14.90
CA GLU A 370 10.91 4.00 -13.45
C GLU A 370 12.14 4.78 -12.94
N GLU A 371 13.27 4.68 -13.66
CA GLU A 371 14.49 5.43 -13.33
C GLU A 371 14.30 6.95 -13.51
N ASN A 372 13.49 7.38 -14.48
CA ASN A 372 13.13 8.79 -14.66
C ASN A 372 12.26 9.30 -13.50
N MET A 373 11.20 8.56 -13.14
CA MET A 373 10.31 8.90 -12.02
C MET A 373 11.03 9.00 -10.67
N ASN A 374 11.97 8.09 -10.39
CA ASN A 374 12.66 8.05 -9.10
C ASN A 374 13.61 9.24 -8.86
N GLN A 375 13.97 10.03 -9.88
CA GLN A 375 14.79 11.23 -9.72
C GLN A 375 14.04 12.38 -9.04
N ILE A 376 12.70 12.37 -9.10
CA ILE A 376 11.85 13.46 -8.60
C ILE A 376 11.59 13.31 -7.09
N ARG A 377 11.48 12.07 -6.60
CA ARG A 377 11.06 11.75 -5.23
C ARG A 377 11.91 12.36 -4.09
N PRO A 378 13.25 12.41 -4.17
CA PRO A 378 14.07 13.02 -3.11
C PRO A 378 13.79 14.50 -2.88
N GLN A 379 13.13 15.19 -3.83
CA GLN A 379 12.79 16.61 -3.69
C GLN A 379 11.78 16.87 -2.56
N ILE A 380 10.98 15.86 -2.17
CA ILE A 380 9.97 15.97 -1.11
C ILE A 380 10.59 16.39 0.23
N TRP A 381 11.77 15.87 0.57
CA TRP A 381 12.44 16.13 1.86
C TRP A 381 13.79 16.84 1.73
N ASN A 382 14.36 16.97 0.52
CA ASN A 382 15.62 17.70 0.31
C ASN A 382 15.43 19.17 -0.09
N THR A 383 14.23 19.56 -0.49
CA THR A 383 13.97 20.93 -0.98
C THR A 383 13.13 21.71 0.03
N SER A 384 13.63 22.85 0.52
CA SER A 384 12.85 23.78 1.35
C SER A 384 11.88 24.59 0.49
N SER A 385 10.81 25.13 1.10
CA SER A 385 9.81 25.99 0.44
C SER A 385 10.40 27.19 -0.31
N SER A 386 11.63 27.59 0.01
CA SER A 386 12.35 28.70 -0.62
C SER A 386 13.07 28.35 -1.94
N ASN A 387 13.38 27.07 -2.20
CA ASN A 387 14.32 26.64 -3.25
C ASN A 387 13.72 25.65 -4.27
N SER A 388 12.43 25.32 -4.15
CA SER A 388 11.76 24.35 -5.02
C SER A 388 11.22 24.95 -6.30
N ASP A 389 11.17 24.14 -7.35
CA ASP A 389 10.33 24.43 -8.51
C ASP A 389 8.86 24.57 -8.04
N PRO A 390 8.30 25.79 -8.08
CA PRO A 390 6.97 26.05 -7.58
C PRO A 390 5.89 25.36 -8.43
N THR A 391 6.25 24.77 -9.57
CA THR A 391 5.31 24.13 -10.50
C THR A 391 4.95 22.70 -10.10
N GLN A 392 5.81 21.98 -9.37
CA GLN A 392 5.64 20.55 -9.04
C GLN A 392 5.17 20.28 -7.60
N SER A 393 5.30 21.26 -6.70
CA SER A 393 4.92 21.14 -5.29
C SER A 393 4.23 22.41 -4.80
N LEU A 394 3.26 22.25 -3.90
CA LEU A 394 2.58 23.34 -3.21
C LEU A 394 3.05 23.41 -1.75
N TYR A 395 3.28 24.62 -1.25
CA TYR A 395 3.82 24.92 0.09
C TYR A 395 2.89 25.85 0.83
N ASN A 396 3.05 25.91 2.16
CA ASN A 396 2.24 26.74 3.03
C ASN A 396 0.73 26.53 2.78
N MET A 397 0.36 25.26 2.60
CA MET A 397 -1.02 24.85 2.37
C MET A 397 -1.67 24.61 3.72
N HIS A 398 -2.90 25.10 3.89
CA HIS A 398 -3.67 24.97 5.13
C HIS A 398 -5.00 24.29 4.83
N LEU A 399 -5.40 23.38 5.72
CA LEU A 399 -6.63 22.62 5.58
C LEU A 399 -7.84 23.43 6.08
N ASP A 400 -8.85 23.59 5.24
CA ASP A 400 -10.15 24.10 5.67
C ASP A 400 -10.92 23.00 6.42
N LEU A 401 -10.98 23.09 7.75
CA LEU A 401 -11.61 22.08 8.60
C LEU A 401 -13.10 21.88 8.33
N ASN A 402 -13.79 22.93 7.87
CA ASN A 402 -15.22 22.86 7.58
C ASN A 402 -15.50 22.14 6.25
N SER A 403 -14.47 21.93 5.43
CA SER A 403 -14.58 21.25 4.13
C SER A 403 -14.47 19.73 4.21
N ILE A 404 -14.10 19.18 5.38
CA ILE A 404 -13.82 17.74 5.52
C ILE A 404 -15.12 16.95 5.42
N ILE A 405 -15.29 16.23 4.31
CA ILE A 405 -16.44 15.34 4.07
C ILE A 405 -15.95 13.91 4.00
N GLU A 406 -16.44 13.05 4.89
CA GLU A 406 -16.13 11.61 4.89
C GLU A 406 -17.13 10.84 4.02
N PHE A 407 -16.64 9.92 3.20
CA PHE A 407 -17.49 9.02 2.42
C PHE A 407 -16.86 7.61 2.32
N PRO A 408 -17.69 6.56 2.21
CA PRO A 408 -17.21 5.20 2.02
C PRO A 408 -16.52 5.11 0.64
N GLY A 409 -15.26 4.64 0.62
CA GLY A 409 -14.51 4.41 -0.61
C GLY A 409 -14.71 3.00 -1.16
N SER A 410 -14.32 2.82 -2.42
CA SER A 410 -14.53 1.60 -3.25
C SER A 410 -14.01 0.28 -2.67
N THR A 411 -13.07 0.34 -1.75
CA THR A 411 -12.42 -0.83 -1.12
C THR A 411 -12.81 -1.02 0.36
N GLY A 412 -13.81 -0.28 0.83
CA GLY A 412 -14.19 -0.20 2.23
C GLY A 412 -13.33 0.77 3.05
N LEU A 413 -12.31 1.41 2.49
CA LEU A 413 -11.53 2.43 3.20
C LEU A 413 -12.29 3.77 3.20
N CYS A 414 -12.28 4.49 4.32
CA CYS A 414 -12.87 5.83 4.41
C CYS A 414 -12.05 6.80 3.53
N GLN A 415 -12.70 7.48 2.59
CA GLN A 415 -12.10 8.55 1.81
C GLN A 415 -12.61 9.90 2.31
N LEU A 416 -11.73 10.90 2.28
CA LEU A 416 -12.02 12.24 2.79
C LEU A 416 -11.88 13.24 1.65
N ASN A 417 -12.87 14.08 1.43
CA ASN A 417 -12.68 15.27 0.60
C ASN A 417 -12.19 16.41 1.49
N CYS A 418 -11.06 17.01 1.13
CA CYS A 418 -10.37 18.02 1.91
C CYS A 418 -9.98 19.20 1.01
N LYS A 419 -10.40 20.41 1.37
CA LYS A 419 -10.01 21.66 0.69
C LYS A 419 -8.79 22.27 1.35
N PHE A 420 -7.78 22.57 0.55
CA PHE A 420 -6.57 23.26 0.97
C PHE A 420 -6.45 24.62 0.30
N PHE A 421 -6.01 25.63 1.05
CA PHE A 421 -5.73 26.97 0.53
C PHE A 421 -4.30 27.36 0.87
N GLN A 422 -3.70 28.21 0.03
CA GLN A 422 -2.34 28.69 0.24
C GLN A 422 -2.36 30.00 1.02
N ILE A 423 -1.57 30.08 2.10
CA ILE A 423 -1.33 31.36 2.79
C ILE A 423 -0.11 32.04 2.17
N ASP A 424 -0.14 33.35 2.02
CA ASP A 424 0.95 34.17 1.44
C ASP A 424 1.35 33.74 0.01
N SER A 425 0.37 33.64 -0.89
CA SER A 425 0.58 33.23 -2.29
C SER A 425 1.42 34.22 -3.11
N LYS A 426 1.79 35.39 -2.57
CA LYS A 426 2.46 36.49 -3.29
C LYS A 426 1.79 36.82 -4.64
N GLY A 427 0.47 36.65 -4.75
CA GLY A 427 -0.29 36.90 -5.97
C GLY A 427 -0.23 35.78 -7.03
N ARG A 428 0.34 34.61 -6.69
CA ARG A 428 0.40 33.45 -7.57
C ARG A 428 -0.91 32.65 -7.53
N SER A 429 -1.42 32.28 -8.69
CA SER A 429 -2.58 31.40 -8.82
C SER A 429 -2.14 29.95 -8.71
N LEU A 430 -2.93 29.10 -8.04
CA LEU A 430 -2.69 27.65 -8.06
C LEU A 430 -2.86 27.06 -9.47
N LEU A 431 -3.55 27.77 -10.38
CA LEU A 431 -3.63 27.37 -11.79
C LEU A 431 -2.30 27.54 -12.55
N ASP A 432 -1.33 28.29 -12.00
CA ASP A 432 0.02 28.45 -12.57
C ASP A 432 0.95 27.27 -12.22
N THR A 433 0.38 26.17 -11.74
CA THR A 433 1.09 24.96 -11.32
C THR A 433 0.84 23.82 -12.32
N GLN A 434 1.64 22.76 -12.26
CA GLN A 434 1.45 21.58 -13.14
C GLN A 434 0.40 20.60 -12.61
N PHE A 435 -0.27 20.91 -11.49
CA PHE A 435 -1.29 20.04 -10.91
C PHE A 435 -2.54 19.99 -11.80
N CYS A 436 -2.89 18.79 -12.21
CA CYS A 436 -4.11 18.47 -12.95
C CYS A 436 -5.10 17.72 -12.05
N ILE A 437 -6.39 17.85 -12.37
CA ILE A 437 -7.42 16.99 -11.78
C ILE A 437 -7.03 15.52 -12.06
N ASN A 438 -7.12 14.68 -11.03
CA ASN A 438 -6.70 13.27 -10.95
C ASN A 438 -5.21 13.00 -10.74
N ASP A 439 -4.36 14.02 -10.61
CA ASP A 439 -2.98 13.79 -10.19
C ASP A 439 -2.94 13.13 -8.81
N PHE A 440 -2.06 12.14 -8.66
CA PHE A 440 -1.80 11.52 -7.36
C PHE A 440 -0.86 12.39 -6.55
N VAL A 441 -1.19 12.58 -5.28
CA VAL A 441 -0.50 13.51 -4.40
C VAL A 441 -0.17 12.90 -3.05
N VAL A 442 0.94 13.37 -2.49
CA VAL A 442 1.38 13.07 -1.13
C VAL A 442 1.26 14.35 -0.31
N VAL A 443 0.54 14.27 0.81
CA VAL A 443 0.42 15.36 1.77
C VAL A 443 1.39 15.14 2.92
N SER A 444 2.27 16.11 3.14
CA SER A 444 3.30 16.10 4.19
C SER A 444 3.21 17.38 5.03
N SER A 445 3.75 17.34 6.25
CA SER A 445 3.94 18.55 7.05
C SER A 445 5.28 19.20 6.69
N GLU A 446 5.30 20.52 6.63
CA GLU A 446 6.55 21.30 6.47
C GLU A 446 7.49 21.17 7.67
N GLN A 447 7.02 20.60 8.79
CA GLN A 447 7.83 20.30 9.98
C GLN A 447 8.63 19.00 9.86
N GLY A 448 8.63 18.35 8.69
CA GLY A 448 9.43 17.14 8.42
C GLY A 448 8.71 15.81 8.69
N HIS A 449 7.39 15.82 8.80
CA HIS A 449 6.58 14.60 8.86
C HIS A 449 6.03 14.30 7.47
N TYR A 450 6.56 13.27 6.82
CA TYR A 450 6.28 12.98 5.41
C TYR A 450 5.19 11.93 5.24
N ALA A 451 4.42 12.04 4.15
CA ALA A 451 3.37 11.10 3.77
C ALA A 451 2.30 10.87 4.85
N LEU A 452 1.84 11.96 5.47
CA LEU A 452 0.75 11.96 6.45
C LEU A 452 -0.54 11.41 5.87
N SER A 453 -0.81 11.72 4.59
CA SER A 453 -1.88 11.12 3.80
C SER A 453 -1.52 11.13 2.32
N THR A 454 -2.18 10.29 1.54
CA THR A 454 -2.05 10.23 0.08
C THR A 454 -3.41 10.25 -0.58
N GLY A 455 -3.48 10.76 -1.80
CA GLY A 455 -4.76 10.98 -2.43
C GLY A 455 -4.68 11.45 -3.87
N PHE A 456 -5.78 12.01 -4.35
CA PHE A 456 -5.90 12.53 -5.70
C PHE A 456 -6.46 13.95 -5.70
N VAL A 457 -6.01 14.78 -6.64
CA VAL A 457 -6.62 16.09 -6.92
C VAL A 457 -8.01 15.87 -7.52
N THR A 458 -9.01 16.55 -6.97
CA THR A 458 -10.41 16.49 -7.45
C THR A 458 -10.87 17.80 -8.07
N GLU A 459 -10.34 18.92 -7.59
CA GLU A 459 -10.67 20.26 -8.06
C GLU A 459 -9.45 21.15 -7.84
N ILE A 460 -9.22 22.07 -8.77
CA ILE A 460 -8.22 23.14 -8.62
C ILE A 460 -8.84 24.45 -9.10
N THR A 461 -8.67 25.49 -8.28
CA THR A 461 -9.10 26.86 -8.55
C THR A 461 -7.92 27.80 -8.31
N PRO A 462 -8.01 29.10 -8.64
CA PRO A 462 -6.92 30.02 -8.34
C PRO A 462 -6.52 30.08 -6.86
N ASP A 463 -7.49 29.90 -5.94
CA ASP A 463 -7.30 30.15 -4.51
C ASP A 463 -7.18 28.87 -3.67
N TYR A 464 -7.71 27.75 -4.17
CA TYR A 464 -7.73 26.48 -3.42
C TYR A 464 -7.62 25.25 -4.32
N ILE A 465 -7.21 24.14 -3.69
CA ILE A 465 -7.17 22.80 -4.28
C ILE A 465 -7.94 21.83 -3.39
N CYS A 466 -8.79 20.98 -3.98
CA CYS A 466 -9.53 19.93 -3.27
C CYS A 466 -8.91 18.56 -3.53
N LEU A 467 -8.66 17.80 -2.47
CA LEU A 467 -8.05 16.47 -2.52
C LEU A 467 -9.01 15.42 -1.96
N THR A 468 -9.10 14.27 -2.62
CA THR A 468 -9.59 13.04 -1.97
C THR A 468 -8.44 12.32 -1.30
N LEU A 469 -8.46 12.20 0.02
CA LEU A 469 -7.40 11.64 0.86
C LEU A 469 -7.81 10.29 1.48
N ASP A 470 -6.82 9.41 1.71
CA ASP A 470 -7.00 8.09 2.32
C ASP A 470 -7.20 8.11 3.85
N LYS A 471 -6.74 9.17 4.51
CA LYS A 471 -6.98 9.43 5.94
C LYS A 471 -6.78 10.90 6.27
N LYS A 472 -7.16 11.32 7.48
CA LYS A 472 -6.96 12.71 7.91
C LYS A 472 -5.46 12.97 7.99
N PRO A 473 -4.91 13.99 7.30
CA PRO A 473 -3.49 14.31 7.35
C PRO A 473 -3.18 15.02 8.68
N ARG A 474 -3.26 14.29 9.78
CA ARG A 474 -2.95 14.82 11.11
C ARG A 474 -1.51 15.32 11.13
N GLY A 475 -1.26 16.39 11.89
CA GLY A 475 0.09 16.91 12.06
C GLY A 475 1.01 15.88 12.70
N GLY A 476 2.30 16.22 12.82
CA GLY A 476 3.25 15.38 13.52
C GLY A 476 2.94 15.16 15.00
N PRO A 477 3.67 14.27 15.69
CA PRO A 477 3.49 14.02 17.11
C PRO A 477 3.64 15.31 17.93
N LYS A 478 2.70 15.54 18.86
CA LYS A 478 2.72 16.67 19.78
C LYS A 478 2.89 16.19 21.21
N HIS A 479 3.86 16.78 21.90
CA HIS A 479 4.15 16.47 23.30
C HIS A 479 2.95 16.83 24.18
N ALA A 480 2.67 15.98 25.16
CA ALA A 480 1.75 16.33 26.25
C ALA A 480 2.45 17.25 27.26
N THR A 481 1.66 17.82 28.19
CA THR A 481 2.17 18.76 29.21
C THR A 481 3.18 18.14 30.17
N ASP A 482 3.11 16.82 30.38
CA ASP A 482 3.98 16.05 31.28
C ASP A 482 5.15 15.36 30.55
N PHE A 483 5.45 15.77 29.32
CA PHE A 483 6.54 15.20 28.53
C PHE A 483 7.90 15.46 29.17
N ASP A 484 8.70 14.39 29.27
CA ASP A 484 10.10 14.42 29.64
C ASP A 484 10.89 13.43 28.79
N ILE A 485 12.01 13.88 28.23
CA ILE A 485 12.78 13.09 27.25
C ILE A 485 13.43 11.85 27.86
N GLU A 486 13.71 11.85 29.17
CA GLU A 486 14.43 10.75 29.84
C GLU A 486 13.48 9.72 30.47
N SER A 487 12.32 10.15 30.97
CA SER A 487 11.47 9.33 31.84
C SER A 487 9.98 9.30 31.49
N CYS A 488 9.50 10.22 30.65
CA CYS A 488 8.07 10.36 30.35
C CYS A 488 7.81 10.75 28.88
N HIS A 489 7.78 9.75 27.99
CA HIS A 489 7.45 9.98 26.57
C HIS A 489 5.94 10.12 26.36
N SER A 490 5.36 11.20 26.88
CA SER A 490 3.91 11.47 26.84
C SER A 490 3.53 12.33 25.63
N PHE A 491 2.60 11.83 24.81
CA PHE A 491 2.12 12.49 23.59
C PHE A 491 0.60 12.54 23.54
N LEU A 492 0.06 13.46 22.75
CA LEU A 492 -1.38 13.57 22.51
C LEU A 492 -1.88 12.38 21.69
N GLY A 493 -2.69 11.49 22.28
CA GLY A 493 -3.23 10.31 21.61
C GLY A 493 -4.62 10.49 21.00
N LEU A 494 -5.19 9.42 20.44
CA LEU A 494 -6.52 9.44 19.82
C LEU A 494 -7.64 9.85 20.80
N GLN A 495 -7.54 9.36 22.03
CA GLN A 495 -8.54 9.54 23.08
C GLN A 495 -8.55 10.97 23.63
N ASP A 496 -7.36 11.57 23.82
CA ASP A 496 -7.21 12.95 24.29
C ASP A 496 -7.77 13.97 23.29
N ARG A 497 -7.85 13.59 22.01
CA ARG A 497 -8.33 14.43 20.92
C ARG A 497 -9.86 14.32 20.73
N SER A 498 -10.54 13.38 21.40
CA SER A 498 -11.98 13.08 21.22
C SER A 498 -12.91 13.65 22.30
N LYS A 499 -12.38 14.32 23.34
CA LYS A 499 -13.22 14.94 24.38
C LYS A 499 -14.06 16.06 23.77
N LYS A 500 -15.37 15.86 23.87
CA LYS A 500 -16.45 16.46 23.07
C LYS A 500 -16.91 17.83 23.58
N GLU A 501 -16.00 18.68 24.05
CA GLU A 501 -16.34 20.01 24.57
C GLU A 501 -15.58 21.13 23.85
N GLU A 502 -16.37 22.06 23.30
CA GLU A 502 -16.03 23.33 22.64
C GLU A 502 -15.24 23.26 21.31
N ILE A 503 -15.98 23.50 20.23
CA ILE A 503 -15.54 23.53 18.81
C ILE A 503 -14.47 24.59 18.52
N ILE A 504 -14.16 25.49 19.47
CA ILE A 504 -13.09 26.50 19.39
C ILE A 504 -11.82 26.08 20.17
N LYS A 505 -11.89 25.01 20.99
CA LYS A 505 -10.78 24.49 21.83
C LYS A 505 -10.47 23.00 21.61
N ASN A 506 -10.86 22.43 20.48
CA ASN A 506 -10.63 21.01 20.20
C ASN A 506 -9.16 20.75 19.78
N PRO A 507 -8.40 19.85 20.46
CA PRO A 507 -7.03 19.49 20.06
C PRO A 507 -6.93 18.91 18.63
N LEU A 508 -7.99 18.25 18.15
CA LEU A 508 -8.06 17.67 16.80
C LEU A 508 -8.22 18.75 15.71
N GLY A 509 -9.04 19.77 15.99
CA GLY A 509 -9.16 20.96 15.13
C GLY A 509 -7.92 21.83 15.19
N PHE A 510 -7.34 22.01 16.39
CA PHE A 510 -6.12 22.79 16.57
C PHE A 510 -4.92 22.19 15.81
N ASP A 511 -4.75 20.87 15.84
CA ASP A 511 -3.66 20.22 15.10
C ASP A 511 -3.77 20.39 13.59
N LEU A 512 -4.94 20.10 13.04
CA LEU A 512 -5.22 20.25 11.61
C LEU A 512 -5.22 21.72 11.16
N ALA A 513 -5.62 22.66 12.02
CA ALA A 513 -5.61 24.10 11.73
C ALA A 513 -4.24 24.77 11.84
N THR A 514 -3.33 24.23 12.65
CA THR A 514 -2.00 24.83 12.90
C THR A 514 -0.89 24.21 12.05
N THR A 515 -1.17 23.08 11.41
CA THR A 515 -0.17 22.39 10.58
C THR A 515 -0.07 23.08 9.22
N SER A 516 1.13 23.56 8.89
CA SER A 516 1.47 23.94 7.52
C SER A 516 1.79 22.68 6.72
N TYR A 517 1.09 22.51 5.61
CA TYR A 517 1.23 21.37 4.72
C TYR A 517 1.99 21.71 3.46
N ARG A 518 2.64 20.68 2.94
CA ARG A 518 3.17 20.60 1.59
C ARG A 518 2.41 19.51 0.83
N ILE A 519 2.10 19.78 -0.43
CA ILE A 519 1.44 18.83 -1.33
C ILE A 519 2.37 18.61 -2.51
N ASP A 520 2.84 17.38 -2.68
CA ASP A 520 3.75 17.00 -3.76
C ASP A 520 3.03 16.05 -4.72
N ARG A 521 3.27 16.22 -6.02
CA ARG A 521 2.84 15.25 -7.04
C ARG A 521 3.71 14.00 -6.94
N ASP A 522 3.11 12.82 -6.88
CA ASP A 522 3.83 11.55 -6.91
C ASP A 522 3.41 10.76 -8.16
N GLU A 523 4.35 10.62 -9.10
CA GLU A 523 4.13 9.87 -10.34
C GLU A 523 4.01 8.38 -10.00
N LEU A 524 2.82 7.83 -10.25
CA LEU A 524 2.29 6.57 -9.71
C LEU A 524 3.27 5.39 -9.77
N THR A 525 4.09 5.19 -8.73
CA THR A 525 4.93 3.98 -8.57
C THR A 525 4.09 2.69 -8.64
N SER A 526 2.82 2.75 -8.21
CA SER A 526 1.88 1.62 -8.25
C SER A 526 1.48 1.20 -9.67
N SER A 527 1.48 2.12 -10.65
CA SER A 527 1.11 1.80 -12.04
C SER A 527 2.20 0.95 -12.70
N ILE A 528 3.46 1.27 -12.48
CA ILE A 528 4.62 0.50 -12.97
C ILE A 528 4.57 -0.94 -12.45
N LYS A 529 4.32 -1.11 -11.14
CA LYS A 529 4.20 -2.44 -10.53
C LYS A 529 3.07 -3.27 -11.15
N LEU A 530 1.96 -2.63 -11.53
CA LEU A 530 0.85 -3.27 -12.23
C LEU A 530 1.24 -3.68 -13.66
N VAL A 531 1.91 -2.80 -14.42
CA VAL A 531 2.36 -3.11 -15.78
C VAL A 531 3.31 -4.32 -15.77
N ARG A 532 4.28 -4.36 -14.84
CA ARG A 532 5.14 -5.54 -14.67
C ARG A 532 4.36 -6.79 -14.30
N GLN A 533 3.38 -6.68 -13.41
CA GLN A 533 2.54 -7.81 -13.02
C GLN A 533 1.73 -8.34 -14.21
N ASN A 534 1.20 -7.48 -15.07
CA ASN A 534 0.49 -7.88 -16.29
C ASN A 534 1.42 -8.61 -17.26
N LEU A 535 2.66 -8.12 -17.42
CA LEU A 535 3.67 -8.75 -18.25
C LEU A 535 4.05 -10.15 -17.73
N VAL A 536 4.24 -10.29 -16.41
CA VAL A 536 4.47 -11.60 -15.77
C VAL A 536 3.25 -12.51 -15.95
N SER A 537 2.03 -12.01 -15.78
CA SER A 537 0.80 -12.81 -15.90
C SER A 537 0.56 -13.28 -17.33
N LEU A 538 0.85 -12.45 -18.34
CA LEU A 538 0.80 -12.82 -19.76
C LEU A 538 1.72 -14.00 -20.07
N LEU A 539 2.89 -14.07 -19.43
CA LEU A 539 3.89 -15.09 -19.69
C LEU A 539 3.70 -16.35 -18.85
N MET A 540 3.31 -16.20 -17.58
CA MET A 540 3.36 -17.28 -16.60
C MET A 540 2.00 -17.95 -16.33
N ASP A 541 0.88 -17.32 -16.70
CA ASP A 541 -0.44 -17.93 -16.53
C ASP A 541 -0.77 -18.85 -17.71
N ASP A 542 -1.26 -20.04 -17.44
CA ASP A 542 -1.71 -21.00 -18.45
C ASP A 542 -2.94 -20.47 -19.20
N SER A 543 -3.81 -19.70 -18.51
CA SER A 543 -5.02 -19.13 -19.09
C SER A 543 -4.74 -18.13 -20.21
N THR A 544 -3.53 -17.55 -20.24
CA THR A 544 -3.14 -16.50 -21.20
C THR A 544 -2.44 -17.06 -22.44
N ARG A 545 -2.42 -18.39 -22.66
CA ARG A 545 -1.78 -19.03 -23.82
C ARG A 545 -2.22 -18.42 -25.16
N ARG A 546 -3.53 -18.25 -25.37
CA ARG A 546 -4.04 -17.65 -26.61
C ARG A 546 -3.64 -16.18 -26.75
N LEU A 547 -3.56 -15.43 -25.63
CA LEU A 547 -3.09 -14.04 -25.65
C LEU A 547 -1.63 -13.95 -26.05
N ARG A 548 -0.76 -14.86 -25.60
CA ARG A 548 0.64 -14.92 -26.05
C ARG A 548 0.73 -15.13 -27.56
N GLN A 549 -0.03 -16.08 -28.09
CA GLN A 549 -0.08 -16.33 -29.53
C GLN A 549 -0.51 -15.10 -30.32
N LEU A 550 -1.55 -14.41 -29.88
CA LEU A 550 -2.08 -13.24 -30.58
C LEU A 550 -1.18 -12.00 -30.46
N ILE A 551 -0.55 -11.77 -29.30
CA ILE A 551 0.18 -10.53 -28.99
C ILE A 551 1.68 -10.66 -29.29
N ILE A 552 2.27 -11.81 -28.98
CA ILE A 552 3.72 -12.06 -29.07
C ILE A 552 4.04 -12.80 -30.36
N ASP A 553 3.34 -13.89 -30.66
CA ASP A 553 3.59 -14.69 -31.86
C ASP A 553 2.93 -14.08 -33.11
N LEU A 554 2.03 -13.12 -32.91
CA LEU A 554 1.27 -12.41 -33.94
C LEU A 554 0.39 -13.32 -34.81
N ASP A 555 -0.18 -14.35 -34.19
CA ASP A 555 -1.21 -15.19 -34.81
C ASP A 555 -2.35 -14.32 -35.36
N ALA A 556 -2.80 -14.64 -36.58
CA ALA A 556 -3.93 -13.96 -37.18
C ALA A 556 -5.22 -14.17 -36.34
N PRO A 557 -5.99 -13.11 -36.03
CA PRO A 557 -7.24 -13.23 -35.30
C PRO A 557 -8.29 -13.96 -36.14
N ARG A 558 -9.12 -14.77 -35.47
CA ARG A 558 -10.21 -15.52 -36.09
C ARG A 558 -11.51 -14.73 -36.12
N TYR A 559 -12.28 -14.97 -37.17
CA TYR A 559 -13.60 -14.40 -37.38
C TYR A 559 -14.58 -15.48 -37.81
N SER A 560 -15.76 -15.51 -37.18
CA SER A 560 -16.82 -16.45 -37.51
C SER A 560 -17.34 -16.22 -38.93
N ARG A 561 -17.43 -17.31 -39.70
CA ARG A 561 -18.01 -17.32 -41.05
C ARG A 561 -19.54 -17.30 -41.03
N THR A 562 -20.15 -17.74 -39.93
CA THR A 562 -21.59 -17.97 -39.81
C THR A 562 -22.21 -16.87 -38.96
N PHE A 563 -22.60 -15.76 -39.60
CA PHE A 563 -23.38 -14.72 -38.91
C PHE A 563 -24.87 -14.97 -39.12
N SER A 564 -25.50 -15.75 -38.24
CA SER A 564 -26.94 -16.05 -38.34
C SER A 564 -27.80 -14.84 -37.92
N THR A 565 -28.61 -14.38 -38.87
CA THR A 565 -29.68 -13.36 -38.82
C THR A 565 -29.27 -11.91 -38.50
N LEU A 566 -28.75 -11.24 -39.53
CA LEU A 566 -28.67 -9.77 -39.68
C LEU A 566 -29.99 -9.02 -39.40
N THR A 567 -31.14 -9.71 -39.43
CA THR A 567 -32.47 -9.11 -39.20
C THR A 567 -32.73 -8.65 -37.76
N ASN A 568 -31.98 -9.15 -36.76
CA ASN A 568 -32.24 -8.86 -35.34
C ASN A 568 -31.55 -7.58 -34.79
N TYR A 569 -30.82 -6.85 -35.65
CA TYR A 569 -30.05 -5.65 -35.25
C TYR A 569 -30.33 -4.42 -36.13
N ASN A 570 -31.35 -4.47 -37.00
CA ASN A 570 -31.64 -3.38 -37.94
C ASN A 570 -31.92 -2.04 -37.24
N ASP A 571 -32.51 -2.08 -36.05
CA ASP A 571 -32.76 -0.91 -35.22
C ASP A 571 -31.47 -0.30 -34.65
N LEU A 572 -30.50 -1.12 -34.24
CA LEU A 572 -29.18 -0.65 -33.76
C LEU A 572 -28.30 -0.12 -34.90
N LYS A 573 -28.52 -0.61 -36.13
CA LYS A 573 -27.81 -0.17 -37.34
C LYS A 573 -28.41 1.09 -37.97
N LYS A 574 -29.67 1.43 -37.69
CA LYS A 574 -30.41 2.50 -38.36
C LYS A 574 -29.71 3.87 -38.31
N ASP A 575 -29.05 4.15 -37.19
CA ASP A 575 -28.37 5.43 -36.94
C ASP A 575 -26.84 5.35 -37.16
N LEU A 576 -26.35 4.24 -37.74
CA LEU A 576 -24.94 4.04 -38.06
C LEU A 576 -24.69 4.30 -39.54
N ASN A 577 -23.57 4.95 -39.85
CA ASN A 577 -23.09 5.05 -41.23
C ASN A 577 -22.43 3.72 -41.68
N GLU A 578 -22.10 3.63 -42.97
CA GLU A 578 -21.55 2.40 -43.56
C GLU A 578 -20.27 1.90 -42.87
N ASP A 579 -19.32 2.78 -42.56
CA ASP A 579 -18.08 2.42 -41.86
C ASP A 579 -18.36 1.92 -40.44
N GLN A 580 -19.29 2.55 -39.74
CA GLN A 580 -19.70 2.13 -38.40
C GLN A 580 -20.46 0.80 -38.42
N ILE A 581 -21.25 0.53 -39.46
CA ILE A 581 -21.90 -0.77 -39.67
C ILE A 581 -20.83 -1.85 -39.92
N ASN A 582 -19.83 -1.56 -40.75
CA ASN A 582 -18.72 -2.49 -41.00
C ASN A 582 -17.93 -2.78 -39.71
N ALA A 583 -17.63 -1.76 -38.90
CA ALA A 583 -16.98 -1.92 -37.61
C ALA A 583 -17.82 -2.72 -36.61
N PHE A 584 -19.13 -2.45 -36.57
CA PHE A 584 -20.09 -3.17 -35.74
C PHE A 584 -20.15 -4.67 -36.13
N GLU A 585 -20.25 -4.97 -37.42
CA GLU A 585 -20.26 -6.35 -37.89
C GLU A 585 -18.93 -7.07 -37.68
N LEU A 586 -17.81 -6.38 -37.88
CA LEU A 586 -16.48 -6.93 -37.63
C LEU A 586 -16.32 -7.33 -36.15
N ALA A 587 -16.72 -6.44 -35.23
CA ALA A 587 -16.69 -6.71 -33.80
C ALA A 587 -17.53 -7.94 -33.43
N LEU A 588 -18.74 -8.05 -33.99
CA LEU A 588 -19.64 -9.17 -33.69
C LEU A 588 -19.26 -10.50 -34.36
N LYS A 589 -18.35 -10.47 -35.35
CA LYS A 589 -17.79 -11.66 -36.01
C LYS A 589 -16.47 -12.11 -35.35
N ALA A 590 -15.82 -11.25 -34.57
CA ALA A 590 -14.51 -11.54 -33.98
C ALA A 590 -14.61 -12.64 -32.93
N GLU A 591 -13.75 -13.67 -33.06
CA GLU A 591 -13.57 -14.72 -32.05
C GLU A 591 -12.36 -14.45 -31.15
N ASP A 592 -11.36 -13.71 -31.67
CA ASP A 592 -10.15 -13.33 -30.93
C ASP A 592 -10.12 -11.82 -30.61
N TYR A 593 -9.95 -10.95 -31.62
CA TYR A 593 -10.06 -9.50 -31.44
C TYR A 593 -10.45 -8.77 -32.75
N ALA A 594 -10.94 -7.54 -32.61
CA ALA A 594 -11.17 -6.61 -33.72
C ALA A 594 -10.48 -5.26 -33.42
N LEU A 595 -9.81 -4.70 -34.42
CA LEU A 595 -9.21 -3.37 -34.34
C LEU A 595 -10.08 -2.39 -35.11
N ILE A 596 -10.68 -1.43 -34.39
CA ILE A 596 -11.55 -0.41 -34.98
C ILE A 596 -10.82 0.92 -34.94
N LEU A 597 -10.47 1.46 -36.11
CA LEU A 597 -9.86 2.78 -36.24
C LEU A 597 -10.93 3.86 -36.19
N GLY A 598 -10.96 4.61 -35.08
CA GLY A 598 -11.89 5.73 -34.93
C GLY A 598 -11.21 7.09 -35.07
N MET A 599 -11.31 7.71 -36.25
CA MET A 599 -10.83 9.08 -36.49
C MET A 599 -11.52 10.12 -35.59
N PRO A 600 -10.96 11.32 -35.37
CA PRO A 600 -11.64 12.38 -34.63
C PRO A 600 -13.01 12.70 -35.23
N GLY A 601 -14.04 12.86 -34.39
CA GLY A 601 -15.39 13.21 -34.82
C GLY A 601 -16.26 12.07 -35.40
N THR A 602 -15.74 10.86 -35.64
CA THR A 602 -16.49 9.76 -36.31
C THR A 602 -17.51 9.02 -35.43
N GLY A 603 -17.84 9.55 -34.25
CA GLY A 603 -18.83 8.93 -33.38
C GLY A 603 -18.37 7.63 -32.69
N LYS A 604 -17.07 7.45 -32.43
CA LYS A 604 -16.49 6.28 -31.71
C LYS A 604 -17.34 5.77 -30.55
N THR A 605 -17.67 6.67 -29.62
CA THR A 605 -18.44 6.36 -28.41
C THR A 605 -19.82 5.80 -28.75
N PHE A 606 -20.45 6.31 -29.81
CA PHE A 606 -21.74 5.84 -30.28
C PHE A 606 -21.63 4.43 -30.88
N THR A 607 -20.63 4.18 -31.75
CA THR A 607 -20.38 2.85 -32.32
C THR A 607 -20.11 1.81 -31.23
N ILE A 608 -19.27 2.12 -30.25
CA ILE A 608 -18.99 1.24 -29.11
C ILE A 608 -20.29 0.91 -28.36
N ALA A 609 -21.12 1.92 -28.07
CA ALA A 609 -22.40 1.71 -27.38
C ALA A 609 -23.35 0.79 -28.16
N GLN A 610 -23.40 0.88 -29.49
CA GLN A 610 -24.22 -0.04 -30.30
C GLN A 610 -23.67 -1.48 -30.25
N ILE A 611 -22.34 -1.65 -30.35
CA ILE A 611 -21.70 -2.97 -30.22
C ILE A 611 -22.06 -3.61 -28.88
N ILE A 612 -21.93 -2.86 -27.77
CA ILE A 612 -22.28 -3.34 -26.42
C ILE A 612 -23.75 -3.80 -26.38
N LYS A 613 -24.69 -2.97 -26.88
CA LYS A 613 -26.13 -3.34 -26.92
C LYS A 613 -26.36 -4.64 -27.71
N ALA A 614 -25.63 -4.86 -28.79
CA ALA A 614 -25.75 -6.07 -29.59
C ALA A 614 -25.21 -7.32 -28.87
N LEU A 615 -24.08 -7.19 -28.15
CA LEU A 615 -23.53 -8.26 -27.32
C LEU A 615 -24.48 -8.62 -26.17
N LEU A 616 -25.08 -7.62 -25.51
CA LEU A 616 -26.08 -7.84 -24.46
C LEU A 616 -27.32 -8.57 -24.98
N ARG A 617 -27.78 -8.26 -26.21
CA ARG A 617 -28.88 -9.00 -26.87
C ARG A 617 -28.54 -10.46 -27.14
N ARG A 618 -27.27 -10.81 -27.28
CA ARG A 618 -26.79 -12.21 -27.40
C ARG A 618 -26.70 -12.92 -26.05
N GLY A 619 -26.92 -12.21 -24.95
CA GLY A 619 -26.74 -12.74 -23.60
C GLY A 619 -25.28 -12.77 -23.13
N GLU A 620 -24.39 -12.09 -23.84
CA GLU A 620 -22.97 -12.02 -23.47
C GLU A 620 -22.73 -10.96 -22.38
N SER A 621 -21.70 -11.18 -21.56
CA SER A 621 -21.18 -10.21 -20.59
C SER A 621 -20.06 -9.37 -21.21
N VAL A 622 -19.99 -8.09 -20.88
CA VAL A 622 -19.04 -7.12 -21.44
C VAL A 622 -18.21 -6.48 -20.33
N LEU A 623 -16.89 -6.52 -20.48
CA LEU A 623 -15.97 -5.67 -19.73
C LEU A 623 -15.58 -4.45 -20.59
N LEU A 624 -16.03 -3.26 -20.18
CA LEU A 624 -15.66 -1.99 -20.79
C LEU A 624 -14.48 -1.37 -20.03
N ALA A 625 -13.33 -1.24 -20.70
CA ALA A 625 -12.14 -0.64 -20.12
C ALA A 625 -11.58 0.49 -20.99
N SER A 626 -11.04 1.53 -20.34
CA SER A 626 -10.24 2.58 -20.99
C SER A 626 -9.18 3.14 -20.05
N TYR A 627 -8.21 3.89 -20.58
CA TYR A 627 -7.18 4.51 -19.76
C TYR A 627 -7.75 5.58 -18.81
N THR A 628 -8.73 6.37 -19.27
CA THR A 628 -9.31 7.49 -18.51
C THR A 628 -10.73 7.20 -18.03
N HIS A 629 -11.11 7.77 -16.88
CA HIS A 629 -12.48 7.69 -16.36
C HIS A 629 -13.49 8.31 -17.34
N SER A 630 -13.16 9.46 -17.92
CA SER A 630 -14.02 10.19 -18.86
C SER A 630 -14.39 9.38 -20.10
N ALA A 631 -13.44 8.60 -20.65
CA ALA A 631 -13.70 7.77 -21.81
C ALA A 631 -14.72 6.65 -21.51
N VAL A 632 -14.58 5.99 -20.35
CA VAL A 632 -15.52 4.97 -19.89
C VAL A 632 -16.90 5.59 -19.68
N ASP A 633 -16.95 6.70 -18.96
CA ASP A 633 -18.18 7.35 -18.54
C ASP A 633 -18.99 7.87 -19.75
N ASN A 634 -18.31 8.41 -20.77
CA ASN A 634 -18.95 8.85 -22.00
C ASN A 634 -19.64 7.71 -22.77
N VAL A 635 -19.09 6.50 -22.75
CA VAL A 635 -19.72 5.32 -23.38
C VAL A 635 -20.94 4.90 -22.56
N LEU A 636 -20.85 4.88 -21.23
CA LEU A 636 -21.96 4.50 -20.37
C LEU A 636 -23.17 5.42 -20.52
N SER A 637 -22.96 6.73 -20.66
CA SER A 637 -24.04 7.70 -20.92
C SER A 637 -24.79 7.47 -22.25
N LYS A 638 -24.30 6.58 -23.13
CA LYS A 638 -24.98 6.19 -24.38
C LYS A 638 -25.71 4.84 -24.29
N LEU A 639 -25.61 4.14 -23.16
CA LEU A 639 -26.29 2.86 -22.88
C LEU A 639 -27.66 3.04 -22.23
N ASN A 640 -28.41 4.07 -22.65
CA ASN A 640 -29.78 4.33 -22.18
C ASN A 640 -30.65 3.06 -22.27
N GLY A 641 -31.40 2.77 -21.20
CA GLY A 641 -32.29 1.60 -21.11
C GLY A 641 -31.66 0.33 -20.49
N HIS A 642 -30.34 0.25 -20.37
CA HIS A 642 -29.63 -0.90 -19.76
C HIS A 642 -29.06 -0.60 -18.36
N SER A 643 -29.59 0.42 -17.67
CA SER A 643 -29.08 0.90 -16.38
C SER A 643 -28.98 -0.18 -15.30
N LYS A 644 -29.88 -1.17 -15.32
CA LYS A 644 -29.89 -2.29 -14.36
C LYS A 644 -28.81 -3.35 -14.63
N GLU A 645 -28.23 -3.38 -15.82
CA GLU A 645 -27.20 -4.34 -16.23
C GLU A 645 -25.78 -3.81 -16.02
N ILE A 646 -25.63 -2.51 -15.73
CA ILE A 646 -24.33 -1.83 -15.66
C ILE A 646 -23.80 -1.82 -14.22
N LEU A 647 -22.50 -2.09 -14.11
CA LEU A 647 -21.66 -1.94 -12.92
C LEU A 647 -20.44 -1.07 -13.27
N ARG A 648 -20.24 0.03 -12.54
CA ARG A 648 -19.11 0.94 -12.71
C ARG A 648 -18.13 0.80 -11.53
N ILE A 649 -16.93 0.29 -11.79
CA ILE A 649 -15.86 0.15 -10.79
C ILE A 649 -14.95 1.39 -10.80
N GLY A 650 -15.04 2.21 -9.77
CA GLY A 650 -14.18 3.39 -9.62
C GLY A 650 -14.62 4.26 -8.47
N ASP A 651 -13.69 5.06 -7.95
CA ASP A 651 -14.00 5.98 -6.86
C ASP A 651 -15.01 7.04 -7.33
N LYS A 652 -16.04 7.30 -6.51
CA LYS A 652 -17.11 8.26 -6.82
C LYS A 652 -16.58 9.65 -7.20
N SER A 653 -15.46 10.08 -6.62
CA SER A 653 -14.81 11.35 -6.93
C SER A 653 -14.26 11.45 -8.36
N LYS A 654 -14.00 10.32 -9.01
CA LYS A 654 -13.42 10.25 -10.38
C LYS A 654 -14.46 9.92 -11.45
N VAL A 655 -15.64 9.44 -11.05
CA VAL A 655 -16.70 9.03 -11.96
C VAL A 655 -17.66 10.20 -12.20
N HIS A 656 -18.04 10.39 -13.46
CA HIS A 656 -19.02 11.39 -13.86
C HIS A 656 -20.35 11.22 -13.12
N ARG A 657 -20.98 12.34 -12.73
CA ARG A 657 -22.17 12.36 -11.85
C ARG A 657 -23.31 11.49 -12.37
N ASP A 658 -23.56 11.53 -13.68
CA ASP A 658 -24.63 10.75 -14.33
C ASP A 658 -24.44 9.23 -14.20
N ASN A 659 -23.21 8.78 -13.94
CA ASN A 659 -22.87 7.37 -13.80
C ASN A 659 -22.74 6.92 -12.33
N TRP A 660 -22.95 7.83 -11.36
CA TRP A 660 -22.97 7.48 -9.94
C TRP A 660 -23.95 6.36 -9.59
N PRO A 661 -25.17 6.27 -10.16
CA PRO A 661 -26.09 5.17 -9.86
C PRO A 661 -25.53 3.77 -10.18
N TYR A 662 -24.50 3.68 -11.02
CA TYR A 662 -23.89 2.41 -11.43
C TYR A 662 -22.72 1.97 -10.54
N ILE A 663 -22.28 2.79 -9.59
CA ILE A 663 -21.13 2.49 -8.71
C ILE A 663 -21.59 1.61 -7.54
N ILE A 664 -20.75 0.64 -7.16
CA ILE A 664 -20.97 -0.25 -6.00
C ILE A 664 -21.23 0.57 -4.72
N ASP A 665 -20.40 1.59 -4.45
CA ASP A 665 -20.37 2.37 -3.20
C ASP A 665 -21.65 3.14 -2.88
N ASN A 666 -22.49 3.40 -3.88
CA ASN A 666 -23.79 4.04 -3.65
C ASN A 666 -24.87 3.05 -3.17
N ASN A 667 -24.59 1.75 -3.21
CA ASN A 667 -25.47 0.71 -2.70
C ASN A 667 -24.94 0.23 -1.34
N LYS A 668 -25.82 0.15 -0.34
CA LYS A 668 -25.51 -0.45 0.95
C LYS A 668 -26.07 -1.86 0.95
N PHE A 669 -25.20 -2.82 1.16
CA PHE A 669 -25.57 -4.23 1.25
C PHE A 669 -25.65 -4.64 2.71
N GLU A 670 -26.75 -5.28 3.08
CA GLU A 670 -26.97 -5.78 4.44
C GLU A 670 -26.50 -7.23 4.58
N SER A 671 -26.32 -7.95 3.48
CA SER A 671 -25.86 -9.35 3.44
C SER A 671 -25.03 -9.67 2.20
N LEU A 672 -24.24 -10.75 2.28
CA LEU A 672 -23.51 -11.32 1.15
C LEU A 672 -24.44 -11.77 0.02
N ASP A 673 -25.61 -12.33 0.33
CA ASP A 673 -26.56 -12.80 -0.69
C ASP A 673 -27.09 -11.64 -1.54
N GLU A 674 -27.44 -10.51 -0.92
CA GLU A 674 -27.86 -9.29 -1.61
C GLU A 674 -26.74 -8.75 -2.51
N PHE A 675 -25.49 -8.79 -2.03
CA PHE A 675 -24.34 -8.36 -2.83
C PHE A 675 -24.07 -9.31 -4.00
N THR A 676 -24.17 -10.62 -3.78
CA THR A 676 -24.02 -11.65 -4.82
C THR A 676 -25.07 -11.45 -5.92
N GLU A 677 -26.35 -11.32 -5.55
CA GLU A 677 -27.43 -11.04 -6.52
C GLU A 677 -27.15 -9.76 -7.29
N PHE A 678 -26.71 -8.69 -6.61
CA PHE A 678 -26.39 -7.42 -7.24
C PHE A 678 -25.24 -7.51 -8.23
N ILE A 679 -24.19 -8.30 -7.96
CA ILE A 679 -23.02 -8.46 -8.84
C ILE A 679 -23.35 -9.38 -10.01
N GLU A 680 -23.96 -10.54 -9.75
CA GLU A 680 -24.28 -11.54 -10.78
C GLU A 680 -25.36 -11.06 -11.75
N SER A 681 -26.21 -10.09 -11.35
CA SER A 681 -27.19 -9.48 -12.25
C SER A 681 -26.57 -8.54 -13.29
N ARG A 682 -25.26 -8.20 -13.18
CA ARG A 682 -24.60 -7.19 -14.02
C ARG A 682 -23.95 -7.85 -15.22
N ARG A 683 -24.34 -7.41 -16.41
CA ARG A 683 -23.79 -7.89 -17.68
C ARG A 683 -22.76 -6.94 -18.27
N VAL A 684 -22.74 -5.67 -17.85
CA VAL A 684 -21.71 -4.70 -18.27
C VAL A 684 -20.92 -4.26 -17.05
N VAL A 685 -19.65 -4.63 -16.99
CA VAL A 685 -18.71 -4.13 -15.98
C VAL A 685 -17.81 -3.08 -16.63
N ALA A 686 -17.71 -1.90 -16.04
CA ALA A 686 -17.01 -0.76 -16.60
C ALA A 686 -15.96 -0.20 -15.63
N THR A 687 -14.69 -0.19 -16.04
CA THR A 687 -13.57 0.23 -15.19
C THR A 687 -12.47 0.92 -16.00
N THR A 688 -11.48 1.52 -15.35
CA THR A 688 -10.27 1.96 -16.05
C THR A 688 -9.28 0.80 -16.16
N CYS A 689 -8.34 0.83 -17.11
CA CYS A 689 -7.33 -0.23 -17.24
C CYS A 689 -6.49 -0.41 -15.95
N LEU A 690 -6.26 0.67 -15.20
CA LEU A 690 -5.59 0.62 -13.90
C LEU A 690 -6.50 0.12 -12.76
N GLY A 691 -7.82 0.18 -12.95
CA GLY A 691 -8.83 -0.28 -12.01
C GLY A 691 -9.17 -1.77 -12.12
N MET A 692 -8.46 -2.55 -12.94
CA MET A 692 -8.72 -3.99 -13.09
C MET A 692 -8.46 -4.82 -11.82
N ASN A 693 -7.62 -4.31 -10.91
CA ASN A 693 -7.33 -4.96 -9.62
C ASN A 693 -8.21 -4.46 -8.46
N LYS A 694 -9.15 -3.54 -8.73
CA LYS A 694 -10.02 -2.94 -7.71
C LYS A 694 -11.29 -3.72 -7.50
#